data_AF-A0A7C3CCZ1-F1
#
_entry.id   AF-A0A7C3CCZ1-F1
#
_cell.length_a   1.000
_cell.length_b   1.000
_cell.length_c   1.000
_cell.angle_alpha   90.00
_cell.angle_beta   90.00
_cell.angle_gamma   90.00
#
_symmetry.space_group_name_H-M   'P 1'
#
loop_
_entity.id
_entity.type
_entity.pdbx_description
1 polymer ?
#
loop_
_entity_poly.entity_id
_entity_poly.type
_entity_poly.pdbx_seq_one_letter_code
_entity_poly.pdbx_strand_id
1 'polypeptide(L)'
;MSKRFWFTVFALLIAASMVLGACAPKATPTPAPQQTEAATQAPQPTTPPPTPTPKPHTGAWVDEVVVSTFDQEQAIARLKAGDVDIYADTLTDPDLLKEVKSNPDLEAAQTATGSMVDIHVNPTEFKEGFNPFHDPQIREALHWLLDREYVAKNIQGGLATPMYSALSPNMPDYVNIIDTMKALEAKYRYNPEKGDKVIAERMQALGAEMKDGKWYMNGEPVVVHFLIRTDLWKNKQIGDLFSDQLEKAGFTVDRQYKTRDETSPIVFGSDPTDGTWNLYIGGWGNSAIPRDESSNWGFFYTKLGIGVPLWQAYNPPKEAFEIAKKLWNGQYDTIQERTELMRKAAEMFTAWNTHMFVVMLTGFQPYRKGLSVAYDLAAGIGGSDIWPYTIRWADKTGGTVKFAEKSLFIDPWNPVDGSNWAYDLAVQAATNDKGVFMDPYTGLARPERIEKAEIDVVKGTPVQKTLDWVDLKFVDKIDVPGDAWVDWDAKNQKWITADEMNAKIQAAKDKVDKAKATAKDLASKVETIDENSVKAYLADLAKAYGVDVDVEAYFKDKDAAKALTDKVAEINKADDKAAALAAYGVDFLSQQDAATFDLAGKDLYKTAKMVSIVTYPKDLFQKVTWQDGSHLSLGDFVYNMILTFDRGKKDSAIYDESAADNLAAYLSHFKGVKIVSTDPLTIATYDDGVATLDAENLVTTWFPQHAQGWDVLSVAAAAEADGKLAFSSDKADKKKAEWTSFIAGPSLKILAQYLDEAAKNNTIPYAPTLKNYITTDEAKTRYANLQKFYKEYGHFWVGNGPFILTQVDTTNKTAVLKRYADFPDDSAKWSIFGAPMLATVEIDGDAQVVQGKDASFDAYVTFKDKPYPSDQLEKVEYLVFDENGNMLTRGEAKMTEEGTYQISIPGDVTSKFTAGSLKLQVVAVSKAVAVPGVASFDFVVVAP
;
A
#
# COMPACT_ATOMS: atom_id res chain seq x y z
N MET A 1 20.41 -20.57 42.75
CA MET A 1 19.26 -20.49 43.68
C MET A 1 18.04 -20.10 42.87
N SER A 2 17.02 -20.95 42.78
CA SER A 2 15.93 -20.79 41.80
C SER A 2 14.88 -19.77 42.26
N LYS A 3 14.32 -19.02 41.30
CA LYS A 3 13.25 -18.02 41.49
C LYS A 3 12.00 -18.58 42.20
N ARG A 4 11.81 -19.91 42.18
CA ARG A 4 10.79 -20.63 42.98
C ARG A 4 10.89 -20.34 44.49
N PHE A 5 12.09 -20.13 45.03
CA PHE A 5 12.25 -19.81 46.46
C PHE A 5 11.70 -18.42 46.82
N TRP A 6 11.87 -17.43 45.94
CA TRP A 6 11.39 -16.07 46.16
C TRP A 6 9.87 -15.95 46.00
N PHE A 7 9.27 -16.69 45.07
CA PHE A 7 7.81 -16.72 44.89
C PHE A 7 7.08 -17.34 46.09
N THR A 8 7.62 -18.42 46.69
CA THR A 8 7.00 -19.04 47.87
C THR A 8 7.12 -18.16 49.12
N VAL A 9 8.21 -17.41 49.27
CA VAL A 9 8.39 -16.46 50.39
C VAL A 9 7.49 -15.24 50.24
N PHE A 10 7.27 -14.74 49.01
CA PHE A 10 6.35 -13.62 48.76
C PHE A 10 4.87 -14.01 48.91
N ALA A 11 4.48 -15.21 48.48
CA ALA A 11 3.12 -15.71 48.65
C ALA A 11 2.74 -15.91 50.13
N LEU A 12 3.69 -16.34 50.97
CA LEU A 12 3.49 -16.46 52.42
C LEU A 12 3.39 -15.11 53.14
N LEU A 13 4.08 -14.06 52.65
CA LEU A 13 4.00 -12.71 53.21
C LEU A 13 2.67 -12.01 52.93
N ILE A 14 2.05 -12.27 51.77
CA ILE A 14 0.74 -11.71 51.39
C ILE A 14 -0.41 -12.41 52.14
N ALA A 15 -0.29 -13.71 52.42
CA ALA A 15 -1.24 -14.44 53.26
C ALA A 15 -1.18 -14.02 54.73
N ALA A 16 -0.01 -13.58 55.22
CA ALA A 16 0.16 -13.08 56.59
C ALA A 16 -0.32 -11.63 56.80
N SER A 17 -0.53 -10.84 55.73
CA SER A 17 -1.03 -9.45 55.83
C SER A 17 -2.56 -9.31 55.82
N MET A 18 -3.32 -10.40 55.69
CA MET A 18 -4.80 -10.39 55.68
C MET A 18 -5.46 -10.81 57.00
N VAL A 19 -4.71 -10.85 58.10
CA VAL A 19 -5.27 -11.02 59.44
C VAL A 19 -4.65 -9.99 60.37
N LEU A 20 -5.20 -8.77 60.38
CA LEU A 20 -5.17 -7.80 61.51
C LEU A 20 -5.84 -6.50 61.05
N GLY A 21 -7.11 -6.31 61.43
CA GLY A 21 -7.84 -5.07 61.12
C GLY A 21 -9.34 -5.11 61.39
N ALA A 22 -9.78 -5.78 62.45
CA ALA A 22 -11.16 -5.70 62.92
C ALA A 22 -11.18 -5.05 64.31
N CYS A 23 -11.79 -3.86 64.43
CA CYS A 23 -12.58 -3.35 65.57
C CYS A 23 -12.67 -1.81 65.56
N ALA A 24 -13.86 -1.24 65.30
CA ALA A 24 -14.40 -0.02 65.93
C ALA A 24 -15.89 0.18 65.57
N PRO A 25 -16.72 0.86 66.40
CA PRO A 25 -18.08 0.41 66.67
C PRO A 25 -19.26 1.25 66.14
N LYS A 26 -20.40 0.60 66.30
CA LYS A 26 -21.82 0.83 65.97
C LYS A 26 -22.43 2.12 66.53
N ALA A 27 -23.31 2.75 65.74
CA ALA A 27 -24.20 3.85 66.12
C ALA A 27 -25.46 3.35 66.88
N THR A 28 -26.04 4.20 67.73
CA THR A 28 -27.35 4.01 68.41
C THR A 28 -28.00 5.40 68.69
N PRO A 29 -29.31 5.52 68.98
CA PRO A 29 -30.32 6.06 68.05
C PRO A 29 -31.21 7.16 68.69
N THR A 30 -32.37 7.46 68.05
CA THR A 30 -33.69 7.88 68.64
C THR A 30 -34.20 9.27 68.14
N PRO A 31 -35.53 9.56 68.01
CA PRO A 31 -36.74 8.74 67.73
C PRO A 31 -37.58 9.24 66.51
N ALA A 32 -38.66 8.51 66.23
CA ALA A 32 -39.70 8.70 65.21
C ALA A 32 -40.85 9.68 65.67
N PRO A 33 -41.81 10.05 64.77
CA PRO A 33 -42.52 11.34 64.76
C PRO A 33 -43.96 11.33 65.28
N GLN A 34 -44.56 12.54 65.43
CA GLN A 34 -46.02 12.72 65.50
C GLN A 34 -46.50 13.98 64.75
N GLN A 35 -47.64 13.83 64.07
CA GLN A 35 -48.28 14.67 63.05
C GLN A 35 -48.76 16.06 63.50
N THR A 36 -48.77 17.02 62.55
CA THR A 36 -49.88 17.97 62.40
C THR A 36 -50.05 18.33 60.92
N GLU A 37 -51.28 18.22 60.42
CA GLU A 37 -51.70 18.52 59.05
C GLU A 37 -51.90 20.01 58.77
N ALA A 38 -51.86 20.30 57.46
CA ALA A 38 -52.55 21.35 56.71
C ALA A 38 -51.93 22.76 56.64
N ALA A 39 -51.13 22.98 55.59
CA ALA A 39 -51.17 24.20 54.79
C ALA A 39 -50.68 23.93 53.36
N THR A 40 -51.55 24.23 52.40
CA THR A 40 -51.39 24.54 50.96
C THR A 40 -50.00 24.39 50.32
N GLN A 41 -49.92 23.61 49.24
CA GLN A 41 -48.71 23.35 48.44
C GLN A 41 -47.98 24.63 47.99
N ALA A 42 -46.74 24.77 48.44
CA ALA A 42 -45.68 25.59 47.84
C ALA A 42 -44.91 24.75 46.80
N PRO A 43 -44.31 25.36 45.76
CA PRO A 43 -43.66 24.63 44.65
C PRO A 43 -42.52 23.71 45.13
N GLN A 44 -42.41 22.53 44.50
CA GLN A 44 -41.33 21.57 44.74
C GLN A 44 -39.95 22.24 44.64
N PRO A 45 -38.95 21.85 45.46
CA PRO A 45 -37.57 22.16 45.17
C PRO A 45 -37.20 21.50 43.84
N THR A 46 -36.96 22.33 42.82
CA THR A 46 -36.30 21.92 41.59
C THR A 46 -35.03 21.19 41.97
N THR A 47 -34.89 19.95 41.51
CA THR A 47 -33.60 19.27 41.40
C THR A 47 -32.56 20.27 40.89
N PRO A 48 -31.34 20.32 41.46
CA PRO A 48 -30.27 21.08 40.83
C PRO A 48 -30.19 20.62 39.36
N PRO A 49 -30.07 21.55 38.39
CA PRO A 49 -29.89 21.15 37.00
C PRO A 49 -28.73 20.15 36.96
N PRO A 50 -28.82 19.07 36.16
CA PRO A 50 -27.67 18.21 35.95
C PRO A 50 -26.49 19.12 35.64
N THR A 51 -25.39 18.98 36.39
CA THR A 51 -24.12 19.59 36.02
C THR A 51 -23.96 19.30 34.53
N PRO A 52 -23.86 20.31 33.65
CA PRO A 52 -23.74 20.05 32.24
C PRO A 52 -22.54 19.12 32.09
N THR A 53 -22.79 17.93 31.53
CA THR A 53 -21.71 17.03 31.11
C THR A 53 -20.73 17.92 30.34
N PRO A 54 -19.44 17.99 30.72
CA PRO A 54 -18.47 18.76 29.96
C PRO A 54 -18.66 18.38 28.50
N LYS A 55 -18.89 19.35 27.61
CA LYS A 55 -18.95 19.05 26.19
C LYS A 55 -17.66 18.28 25.88
N PRO A 56 -17.73 17.08 25.30
CA PRO A 56 -16.53 16.35 24.96
C PRO A 56 -15.67 17.22 24.06
N HIS A 57 -14.36 17.17 24.29
CA HIS A 57 -13.41 17.84 23.40
C HIS A 57 -13.48 17.13 22.05
N THR A 58 -13.77 17.86 20.98
CA THR A 58 -13.89 17.32 19.63
C THR A 58 -12.69 17.68 18.76
N GLY A 59 -12.42 16.87 17.75
CA GLY A 59 -11.27 17.02 16.87
C GLY A 59 -9.97 16.55 17.51
N ALA A 60 -8.87 17.17 17.13
CA ALA A 60 -7.56 16.86 17.72
C ALA A 60 -7.56 17.07 19.24
N TRP A 61 -6.70 16.35 19.96
CA TRP A 61 -6.54 16.55 21.40
C TRP A 61 -5.78 17.83 21.75
N VAL A 62 -4.80 18.20 20.94
CA VAL A 62 -3.98 19.41 21.10
C VAL A 62 -4.59 20.58 20.35
N ASP A 63 -4.32 21.81 20.78
CA ASP A 63 -4.87 23.01 20.15
C ASP A 63 -4.07 23.43 18.91
N GLU A 64 -2.77 23.14 18.88
CA GLU A 64 -1.86 23.61 17.86
C GLU A 64 -0.71 22.63 17.63
N VAL A 65 -0.30 22.47 16.37
CA VAL A 65 0.93 21.80 15.98
C VAL A 65 1.75 22.76 15.12
N VAL A 66 2.98 23.03 15.56
CA VAL A 66 3.94 23.86 14.82
C VAL A 66 4.93 22.92 14.14
N VAL A 67 4.88 22.87 12.81
CA VAL A 67 5.74 22.01 11.98
C VAL A 67 6.98 22.79 11.55
N SER A 68 8.15 22.18 11.71
CA SER A 68 9.44 22.73 11.30
C SER A 68 10.34 21.65 10.72
N THR A 69 11.38 22.04 9.98
CA THR A 69 12.29 21.07 9.35
C THR A 69 13.74 21.22 9.78
N PHE A 70 14.45 20.11 9.97
CA PHE A 70 15.90 20.09 10.13
C PHE A 70 16.46 18.67 9.88
N ASP A 71 17.78 18.57 9.66
CA ASP A 71 18.43 17.28 9.42
C ASP A 71 18.46 16.37 10.66
N GLN A 72 18.31 15.06 10.41
CA GLN A 72 18.23 14.00 11.43
C GLN A 72 19.34 14.03 12.48
N GLU A 73 20.55 14.49 12.15
CA GLU A 73 21.70 14.55 13.05
C GLU A 73 21.45 15.51 14.24
N GLN A 74 20.50 16.44 14.11
CA GLN A 74 20.14 17.39 15.15
C GLN A 74 18.96 16.92 16.02
N ALA A 75 18.26 15.84 15.63
CA ALA A 75 16.99 15.44 16.23
C ALA A 75 17.07 15.20 17.74
N ILE A 76 17.99 14.36 18.19
CA ILE A 76 18.12 14.02 19.61
C ILE A 76 18.54 15.23 20.45
N ALA A 77 19.45 16.06 19.92
CA ALA A 77 19.92 17.26 20.60
C ALA A 77 18.80 18.30 20.78
N ARG A 78 17.99 18.54 19.74
CA ARG A 78 16.87 19.50 19.79
C ARG A 78 15.71 19.01 20.67
N LEU A 79 15.45 17.70 20.69
CA LEU A 79 14.49 17.09 21.63
C LEU A 79 14.93 17.29 23.09
N LYS A 80 16.22 17.08 23.38
CA LYS A 80 16.80 17.32 24.73
C LYS A 80 16.75 18.80 25.13
N ALA A 81 16.96 19.71 24.18
CA ALA A 81 16.85 21.14 24.41
C ALA A 81 15.39 21.62 24.61
N GLY A 82 14.41 20.83 24.18
CA GLY A 82 13.00 21.23 24.14
C GLY A 82 12.65 22.20 23.01
N ASP A 83 13.53 22.27 22.00
CA ASP A 83 13.30 23.03 20.78
C ASP A 83 12.17 22.41 19.95
N VAL A 84 12.05 21.08 20.01
CA VAL A 84 10.93 20.30 19.46
C VAL A 84 10.46 19.23 20.44
N ASP A 85 9.25 18.73 20.22
CA ASP A 85 8.62 17.71 21.06
C ASP A 85 8.63 16.31 20.39
N ILE A 86 8.70 16.28 19.06
CA ILE A 86 8.74 15.06 18.25
C ILE A 86 9.58 15.28 17.00
N TYR A 87 10.34 14.26 16.62
CA TYR A 87 10.92 14.13 15.28
C TYR A 87 10.27 12.92 14.58
N ALA A 88 9.45 13.17 13.56
CA ALA A 88 8.53 12.17 13.00
C ALA A 88 9.13 11.29 11.90
N ASP A 89 10.34 11.62 11.45
CA ASP A 89 11.08 10.80 10.50
C ASP A 89 11.80 9.62 11.14
N THR A 90 11.83 8.52 10.41
CA THR A 90 12.46 7.28 10.84
C THR A 90 13.98 7.43 10.92
N LEU A 91 14.52 7.27 12.12
CA LEU A 91 15.94 7.07 12.37
C LEU A 91 16.27 5.57 12.40
N THR A 92 17.45 5.21 11.90
CA THR A 92 17.92 3.81 11.81
C THR A 92 19.27 3.59 12.50
N ASP A 93 19.76 4.59 13.23
CA ASP A 93 21.02 4.50 13.97
C ASP A 93 20.81 3.85 15.37
N PRO A 94 21.40 2.67 15.64
CA PRO A 94 21.26 1.97 16.91
C PRO A 94 21.85 2.71 18.11
N ASP A 95 22.89 3.53 17.91
CA ASP A 95 23.49 4.32 19.00
C ASP A 95 22.54 5.45 19.41
N LEU A 96 21.88 6.10 18.45
CA LEU A 96 20.84 7.08 18.74
C LEU A 96 19.63 6.44 19.45
N LEU A 97 19.22 5.23 19.06
CA LEU A 97 18.14 4.52 19.77
C LEU A 97 18.52 4.21 21.21
N LYS A 98 19.76 3.76 21.43
CA LYS A 98 20.28 3.50 22.77
C LYS A 98 20.32 4.78 23.60
N GLU A 99 20.76 5.88 23.00
CA GLU A 99 20.76 7.21 23.64
C GLU A 99 19.35 7.61 24.06
N VAL A 100 18.36 7.48 23.18
CA VAL A 100 16.94 7.75 23.47
C VAL A 100 16.41 6.86 24.59
N LYS A 101 16.61 5.55 24.51
CA LYS A 101 16.16 4.59 25.54
C LYS A 101 16.83 4.81 26.90
N SER A 102 18.03 5.36 26.92
CA SER A 102 18.76 5.69 28.17
C SER A 102 18.36 7.03 28.79
N ASN A 103 17.69 7.90 28.02
CA ASN A 103 17.28 9.21 28.49
C ASN A 103 15.91 9.12 29.20
N PRO A 104 15.79 9.56 30.48
CA PRO A 104 14.52 9.48 31.21
C PRO A 104 13.42 10.38 30.64
N ASP A 105 13.76 11.37 29.80
CA ASP A 105 12.84 12.38 29.27
C ASP A 105 12.40 12.13 27.81
N LEU A 106 12.88 11.04 27.19
CA LEU A 106 12.55 10.70 25.80
C LEU A 106 11.92 9.30 25.70
N GLU A 107 11.13 9.11 24.66
CA GLU A 107 10.57 7.85 24.23
C GLU A 107 10.79 7.65 22.72
N ALA A 108 10.56 6.43 22.23
CA ALA A 108 10.73 6.09 20.83
C ALA A 108 9.56 5.23 20.34
N ALA A 109 8.90 5.67 19.28
CA ALA A 109 8.05 4.82 18.45
C ALA A 109 8.97 3.98 17.58
N GLN A 110 8.83 2.65 17.59
CA GLN A 110 9.68 1.75 16.81
C GLN A 110 8.84 1.03 15.76
N THR A 111 9.25 1.10 14.50
CA THR A 111 8.64 0.34 13.41
C THR A 111 9.06 -1.12 13.48
N ALA A 112 8.17 -2.01 13.04
CA ALA A 112 8.41 -3.43 12.85
C ALA A 112 8.84 -3.78 11.41
N THR A 113 8.37 -3.03 10.41
CA THR A 113 8.68 -3.26 8.98
C THR A 113 8.89 -1.95 8.23
N GLY A 114 10.04 -1.30 8.44
CA GLY A 114 10.29 0.04 7.88
C GLY A 114 10.68 0.04 6.41
N SER A 115 11.87 -0.47 6.10
CA SER A 115 12.41 -0.43 4.74
C SER A 115 13.24 -1.66 4.41
N MET A 116 13.14 -2.15 3.18
CA MET A 116 13.92 -3.25 2.66
C MET A 116 15.17 -2.72 1.97
N VAL A 117 16.32 -3.35 2.20
CA VAL A 117 17.54 -3.14 1.40
C VAL A 117 17.66 -4.29 0.42
N ASP A 118 17.81 -3.97 -0.85
CA ASP A 118 18.02 -4.95 -1.92
C ASP A 118 19.16 -4.53 -2.86
N ILE A 119 19.69 -5.53 -3.56
CA ILE A 119 20.64 -5.35 -4.66
C ILE A 119 19.93 -5.79 -5.94
N HIS A 120 19.64 -4.82 -6.80
CA HIS A 120 19.15 -5.07 -8.15
C HIS A 120 20.29 -5.65 -8.99
N VAL A 121 19.94 -6.65 -9.80
CA VAL A 121 20.87 -7.34 -10.69
C VAL A 121 20.38 -7.19 -12.12
N ASN A 122 21.16 -6.51 -12.96
CA ASN A 122 20.83 -6.34 -14.37
C ASN A 122 20.94 -7.70 -15.10
N PRO A 123 19.82 -8.29 -15.57
CA PRO A 123 19.84 -9.63 -16.15
C PRO A 123 20.04 -9.63 -17.67
N THR A 124 20.25 -8.48 -18.31
CA THR A 124 20.29 -8.42 -19.78
C THR A 124 21.67 -8.72 -20.33
N GLU A 125 21.70 -9.32 -21.53
CA GLU A 125 22.90 -9.28 -22.37
C GLU A 125 23.16 -7.84 -22.80
N PHE A 126 24.43 -7.42 -22.78
CA PHE A 126 24.80 -6.07 -23.19
C PHE A 126 25.02 -6.00 -24.70
N LYS A 127 24.68 -4.85 -25.29
CA LYS A 127 24.98 -4.53 -26.70
C LYS A 127 26.49 -4.54 -26.96
N GLU A 128 27.25 -4.03 -25.99
CA GLU A 128 28.72 -4.01 -26.00
C GLU A 128 29.24 -4.50 -24.63
N GLY A 129 30.35 -5.25 -24.64
CA GLY A 129 30.90 -5.86 -23.43
C GLY A 129 30.21 -7.16 -23.01
N PHE A 130 30.52 -7.62 -21.79
CA PHE A 130 30.00 -8.88 -21.25
C PHE A 130 29.38 -8.67 -19.87
N ASN A 131 28.10 -9.02 -19.72
CA ASN A 131 27.43 -9.05 -18.42
C ASN A 131 27.37 -10.48 -17.89
N PRO A 132 28.10 -10.85 -16.83
CA PRO A 132 28.02 -12.21 -16.27
C PRO A 132 26.62 -12.54 -15.70
N PHE A 133 25.83 -11.53 -15.32
CA PHE A 133 24.56 -11.71 -14.64
C PHE A 133 23.37 -12.00 -15.58
N HIS A 134 23.57 -12.04 -16.90
CA HIS A 134 22.55 -12.61 -17.80
C HIS A 134 22.31 -14.11 -17.52
N ASP A 135 23.33 -14.80 -17.00
CA ASP A 135 23.24 -16.20 -16.57
C ASP A 135 22.53 -16.31 -15.19
N PRO A 136 21.38 -17.02 -15.10
CA PRO A 136 20.62 -17.13 -13.87
C PRO A 136 21.35 -17.89 -12.76
N GLN A 137 22.26 -18.81 -13.07
CA GLN A 137 23.00 -19.57 -12.05
C GLN A 137 24.10 -18.72 -11.40
N ILE A 138 24.68 -17.77 -12.15
CA ILE A 138 25.58 -16.75 -11.58
C ILE A 138 24.78 -15.82 -10.65
N ARG A 139 23.55 -15.43 -11.02
CA ARG A 139 22.68 -14.63 -10.13
C ARG A 139 22.30 -15.39 -8.87
N GLU A 140 21.88 -16.65 -8.95
CA GLU A 140 21.60 -17.49 -7.77
C GLU A 140 22.82 -17.57 -6.84
N ALA A 141 24.03 -17.67 -7.42
CA ALA A 141 25.26 -17.77 -6.65
C ALA A 141 25.56 -16.57 -5.75
N LEU A 142 25.06 -15.39 -6.10
CA LEU A 142 25.24 -14.17 -5.31
C LEU A 142 24.69 -14.29 -3.89
N HIS A 143 23.66 -15.11 -3.67
CA HIS A 143 23.11 -15.34 -2.34
C HIS A 143 24.17 -15.83 -1.35
N TRP A 144 25.07 -16.72 -1.79
CA TRP A 144 26.10 -17.32 -0.93
C TRP A 144 27.29 -16.40 -0.65
N LEU A 145 27.41 -15.29 -1.36
CA LEU A 145 28.53 -14.35 -1.23
C LEU A 145 28.31 -13.26 -0.17
N LEU A 146 27.08 -13.01 0.26
CA LEU A 146 26.78 -11.97 1.25
C LEU A 146 26.27 -12.54 2.57
N ASP A 147 27.00 -12.29 3.65
CA ASP A 147 26.59 -12.63 5.01
C ASP A 147 25.54 -11.65 5.53
N ARG A 148 24.26 -11.96 5.30
CA ARG A 148 23.13 -11.14 5.75
C ARG A 148 22.99 -11.08 7.27
N GLU A 149 23.42 -12.11 7.98
CA GLU A 149 23.43 -12.12 9.46
C GLU A 149 24.45 -11.11 9.98
N TYR A 150 25.65 -11.10 9.39
CA TYR A 150 26.66 -10.09 9.69
C TYR A 150 26.17 -8.68 9.32
N VAL A 151 25.51 -8.50 8.17
CA VAL A 151 24.92 -7.21 7.79
C VAL A 151 23.92 -6.76 8.86
N ALA A 152 22.96 -7.61 9.24
CA ALA A 152 21.92 -7.28 10.20
C ALA A 152 22.48 -6.95 11.60
N LYS A 153 23.42 -7.77 12.09
CA LYS A 153 23.96 -7.65 13.44
C LYS A 153 25.05 -6.60 13.57
N ASN A 154 26.00 -6.57 12.65
CA ASN A 154 27.24 -5.80 12.77
C ASN A 154 27.22 -4.49 11.99
N ILE A 155 26.58 -4.45 10.82
CA ILE A 155 26.50 -3.22 10.01
C ILE A 155 25.29 -2.39 10.44
N GLN A 156 24.12 -3.01 10.60
CA GLN A 156 22.88 -2.36 11.04
C GLN A 156 22.71 -2.31 12.56
N GLY A 157 23.63 -2.94 13.32
CA GLY A 157 23.65 -2.91 14.78
C GLY A 157 22.42 -3.52 15.47
N GLY A 158 21.77 -4.50 14.83
CA GLY A 158 20.61 -5.21 15.38
C GLY A 158 19.25 -4.56 15.09
N LEU A 159 19.22 -3.44 14.34
CA LEU A 159 17.98 -2.81 13.84
C LEU A 159 17.59 -3.32 12.44
N ALA A 160 17.81 -4.60 12.19
CA ALA A 160 17.48 -5.22 10.92
C ALA A 160 17.29 -6.73 11.07
N THR A 161 16.45 -7.31 10.21
CA THR A 161 16.27 -8.76 10.08
C THR A 161 16.76 -9.19 8.70
N PRO A 162 17.58 -10.26 8.57
CA PRO A 162 17.96 -10.83 7.29
C PRO A 162 16.74 -11.13 6.39
N MET A 163 16.86 -10.81 5.11
CA MET A 163 15.79 -11.02 4.13
C MET A 163 16.34 -11.77 2.92
N TYR A 164 15.63 -12.83 2.51
CA TYR A 164 16.08 -13.74 1.45
C TYR A 164 15.14 -13.81 0.25
N SER A 165 13.92 -13.28 0.37
CA SER A 165 12.92 -13.23 -0.70
C SER A 165 12.17 -11.90 -0.63
N ALA A 166 11.18 -11.70 -1.50
CA ALA A 166 10.31 -10.54 -1.48
C ALA A 166 9.20 -10.58 -0.41
N LEU A 167 9.24 -11.55 0.53
CA LEU A 167 8.33 -11.58 1.67
C LEU A 167 9.00 -10.97 2.90
N SER A 168 8.30 -10.05 3.55
CA SER A 168 8.76 -9.40 4.76
C SER A 168 8.89 -10.43 5.89
N PRO A 169 10.08 -10.56 6.53
CA PRO A 169 10.23 -11.45 7.67
C PRO A 169 9.22 -11.12 8.77
N ASN A 170 8.66 -12.16 9.39
CA ASN A 170 7.66 -12.06 10.45
C ASN A 170 6.31 -11.45 10.04
N MET A 171 6.03 -11.21 8.75
CA MET A 171 4.67 -10.87 8.30
C MET A 171 3.83 -12.14 8.08
N PRO A 172 2.48 -12.03 8.06
CA PRO A 172 1.60 -13.19 7.95
C PRO A 172 1.92 -14.15 6.80
N ASP A 173 2.19 -13.63 5.59
CA ASP A 173 2.51 -14.48 4.42
C ASP A 173 3.83 -15.24 4.59
N TYR A 174 4.87 -14.62 5.16
CA TYR A 174 6.10 -15.32 5.53
C TYR A 174 5.83 -16.44 6.55
N VAL A 175 5.04 -16.16 7.60
CA VAL A 175 4.71 -17.14 8.66
C VAL A 175 3.87 -18.30 8.13
N ASN A 176 2.98 -18.03 7.18
CA ASN A 176 2.12 -19.05 6.56
C ASN A 176 2.92 -20.10 5.78
N ILE A 177 4.04 -19.71 5.17
CA ILE A 177 4.97 -20.61 4.45
C ILE A 177 6.34 -20.72 5.14
N ILE A 178 6.38 -20.58 6.48
CA ILE A 178 7.63 -20.48 7.25
C ILE A 178 8.58 -21.66 7.03
N ASP A 179 8.06 -22.85 6.79
CA ASP A 179 8.84 -24.04 6.48
C ASP A 179 9.61 -23.91 5.15
N THR A 180 8.96 -23.37 4.11
CA THR A 180 9.64 -23.05 2.83
C THR A 180 10.65 -21.93 3.03
N MET A 181 10.29 -20.88 3.78
CA MET A 181 11.18 -19.74 4.02
C MET A 181 12.44 -20.14 4.80
N LYS A 182 12.30 -20.93 5.85
CA LYS A 182 13.44 -21.44 6.65
C LYS A 182 14.33 -22.39 5.83
N ALA A 183 13.74 -23.21 4.97
CA ALA A 183 14.51 -24.04 4.05
C ALA A 183 15.31 -23.21 3.04
N LEU A 184 14.74 -22.10 2.52
CA LEU A 184 15.45 -21.17 1.64
C LEU A 184 16.58 -20.44 2.37
N GLU A 185 16.34 -19.96 3.58
CA GLU A 185 17.35 -19.33 4.44
C GLU A 185 18.53 -20.27 4.70
N ALA A 186 18.25 -21.55 4.99
CA ALA A 186 19.28 -22.58 5.15
C ALA A 186 20.04 -22.84 3.84
N LYS A 187 19.32 -22.98 2.71
CA LYS A 187 19.91 -23.21 1.38
C LYS A 187 20.87 -22.09 0.98
N TYR A 188 20.51 -20.85 1.25
CA TYR A 188 21.20 -19.63 0.81
C TYR A 188 22.03 -18.94 1.90
N ARG A 189 22.23 -19.62 3.04
CA ARG A 189 23.15 -19.17 4.09
C ARG A 189 24.55 -18.90 3.51
N TYR A 190 25.21 -17.86 4.01
CA TYR A 190 26.55 -17.46 3.57
C TYR A 190 27.51 -18.65 3.44
N ASN A 191 28.02 -18.86 2.23
CA ASN A 191 28.91 -19.95 1.86
C ASN A 191 29.74 -19.53 0.62
N PRO A 192 30.73 -18.65 0.81
CA PRO A 192 31.47 -18.06 -0.31
C PRO A 192 32.16 -19.12 -1.17
N GLU A 193 32.66 -20.21 -0.57
CA GLU A 193 33.27 -21.33 -1.31
C GLU A 193 32.32 -21.95 -2.34
N LYS A 194 31.05 -22.13 -1.97
CA LYS A 194 30.02 -22.62 -2.88
C LYS A 194 29.69 -21.59 -3.97
N GLY A 195 29.52 -20.32 -3.59
CA GLY A 195 29.27 -19.22 -4.53
C GLY A 195 30.37 -19.10 -5.58
N ASP A 196 31.63 -19.04 -5.13
CA ASP A 196 32.82 -18.95 -5.98
C ASP A 196 32.92 -20.14 -6.93
N LYS A 197 32.64 -21.35 -6.44
CA LYS A 197 32.64 -22.56 -7.27
C LYS A 197 31.61 -22.48 -8.40
N VAL A 198 30.36 -22.13 -8.07
CA VAL A 198 29.29 -22.01 -9.07
C VAL A 198 29.64 -20.93 -10.09
N ILE A 199 30.10 -19.76 -9.63
CA ILE A 199 30.52 -18.66 -10.51
C ILE A 199 31.63 -19.13 -11.44
N ALA A 200 32.66 -19.81 -10.92
CA ALA A 200 33.77 -20.28 -11.74
C ALA A 200 33.35 -21.28 -12.82
N GLU A 201 32.52 -22.27 -12.46
CA GLU A 201 31.99 -23.25 -13.40
C GLU A 201 31.16 -22.58 -14.51
N ARG A 202 30.31 -21.61 -14.16
CA ARG A 202 29.46 -20.88 -15.12
C ARG A 202 30.27 -19.93 -15.99
N MET A 203 31.19 -19.16 -15.41
CA MET A 203 32.06 -18.25 -16.15
C MET A 203 32.88 -19.01 -17.21
N GLN A 204 33.44 -20.17 -16.87
CA GLN A 204 34.13 -21.04 -17.83
C GLN A 204 33.18 -21.57 -18.92
N ALA A 205 31.98 -22.00 -18.55
CA ALA A 205 30.98 -22.47 -19.52
C ALA A 205 30.53 -21.37 -20.50
N LEU A 206 30.56 -20.11 -20.07
CA LEU A 206 30.28 -18.93 -20.90
C LEU A 206 31.49 -18.48 -21.74
N GLY A 207 32.64 -19.15 -21.61
CA GLY A 207 33.87 -18.86 -22.37
C GLY A 207 34.83 -17.87 -21.71
N ALA A 208 34.61 -17.51 -20.45
CA ALA A 208 35.54 -16.64 -19.72
C ALA A 208 36.77 -17.42 -19.23
N GLU A 209 37.91 -16.75 -19.19
CA GLU A 209 39.18 -17.30 -18.73
C GLU A 209 39.62 -16.61 -17.44
N MET A 210 40.10 -17.38 -16.46
CA MET A 210 40.71 -16.82 -15.25
C MET A 210 42.20 -16.55 -15.49
N LYS A 211 42.65 -15.31 -15.37
CA LYS A 211 44.06 -14.88 -15.48
C LYS A 211 44.41 -14.01 -14.28
N ASP A 212 45.49 -14.35 -13.57
CA ASP A 212 45.95 -13.63 -12.38
C ASP A 212 44.86 -13.40 -11.32
N GLY A 213 43.97 -14.39 -11.16
CA GLY A 213 42.85 -14.32 -10.23
C GLY A 213 41.71 -13.39 -10.66
N LYS A 214 41.68 -12.96 -11.94
CA LYS A 214 40.60 -12.17 -12.52
C LYS A 214 39.98 -12.83 -13.75
N TRP A 215 38.68 -12.67 -13.94
CA TRP A 215 37.96 -13.14 -15.11
C TRP A 215 38.17 -12.23 -16.32
N TYR A 216 38.39 -12.84 -17.48
CA TYR A 216 38.49 -12.18 -18.77
C TYR A 216 37.50 -12.81 -19.76
N MET A 217 36.83 -11.98 -20.55
CA MET A 217 36.01 -12.41 -21.69
C MET A 217 36.59 -11.79 -22.96
N ASN A 218 36.85 -12.58 -24.00
CA ASN A 218 37.46 -12.11 -25.25
C ASN A 218 38.76 -11.31 -25.08
N GLY A 219 39.53 -11.60 -24.02
CA GLY A 219 40.80 -10.90 -23.71
C GLY A 219 40.65 -9.61 -22.90
N GLU A 220 39.44 -9.18 -22.59
CA GLU A 220 39.15 -8.01 -21.74
C GLU A 220 38.70 -8.42 -20.35
N PRO A 221 39.07 -7.69 -19.28
CA PRO A 221 38.63 -8.02 -17.93
C PRO A 221 37.11 -7.89 -17.81
N VAL A 222 36.48 -8.81 -17.09
CA VAL A 222 35.04 -8.72 -16.78
C VAL A 222 34.86 -7.69 -15.66
N VAL A 223 34.43 -6.49 -16.04
CA VAL A 223 34.14 -5.37 -15.13
C VAL A 223 32.68 -5.41 -14.71
N VAL A 224 32.45 -5.39 -13.40
CA VAL A 224 31.14 -5.26 -12.76
C VAL A 224 30.98 -3.83 -12.28
N HIS A 225 30.15 -3.05 -12.96
CA HIS A 225 29.77 -1.70 -12.56
C HIS A 225 28.72 -1.77 -11.45
N PHE A 226 29.11 -1.43 -10.22
CA PHE A 226 28.23 -1.48 -9.06
C PHE A 226 27.90 -0.07 -8.58
N LEU A 227 26.64 0.34 -8.78
CA LEU A 227 26.10 1.60 -8.29
C LEU A 227 25.74 1.47 -6.80
N ILE A 228 26.48 2.19 -5.96
CA ILE A 228 26.37 2.15 -4.50
C ILE A 228 25.75 3.43 -3.98
N ARG A 229 24.49 3.36 -3.53
CA ARG A 229 23.82 4.52 -2.93
C ARG A 229 24.44 4.93 -1.60
N THR A 230 24.77 6.21 -1.45
CA THR A 230 25.38 6.77 -0.24
C THR A 230 24.43 7.55 0.65
N ASP A 231 23.22 7.82 0.16
CA ASP A 231 22.16 8.60 0.83
C ASP A 231 21.19 7.73 1.65
N LEU A 232 21.43 6.41 1.71
CA LEU A 232 20.74 5.48 2.59
C LEU A 232 21.68 4.92 3.66
N TRP A 233 21.16 4.75 4.87
CA TRP A 233 21.90 4.26 6.03
C TRP A 233 22.64 2.95 5.72
N LYS A 234 23.96 2.99 5.86
CA LYS A 234 24.90 1.87 5.70
C LYS A 234 24.98 1.19 4.33
N ASN A 235 24.24 1.63 3.30
CA ASN A 235 24.32 1.04 1.96
C ASN A 235 25.73 1.07 1.39
N LYS A 236 26.52 2.14 1.65
CA LYS A 236 27.94 2.17 1.28
C LYS A 236 28.74 0.99 1.87
N GLN A 237 28.56 0.72 3.17
CA GLN A 237 29.30 -0.35 3.86
C GLN A 237 28.89 -1.74 3.36
N ILE A 238 27.60 -1.93 3.08
CA ILE A 238 27.09 -3.18 2.49
C ILE A 238 27.62 -3.37 1.06
N GLY A 239 27.57 -2.31 0.24
CA GLY A 239 28.10 -2.33 -1.12
C GLY A 239 29.60 -2.61 -1.17
N ASP A 240 30.38 -2.02 -0.27
CA ASP A 240 31.82 -2.30 -0.15
C ASP A 240 32.09 -3.75 0.27
N LEU A 241 31.37 -4.26 1.29
CA LEU A 241 31.49 -5.65 1.73
C LEU A 241 31.17 -6.64 0.60
N PHE A 242 30.12 -6.37 -0.17
CA PHE A 242 29.73 -7.24 -1.28
C PHE A 242 30.72 -7.14 -2.45
N SER A 243 31.22 -5.94 -2.74
CA SER A 243 32.27 -5.72 -3.74
C SER A 243 33.54 -6.51 -3.42
N ASP A 244 33.97 -6.52 -2.15
CA ASP A 244 35.13 -7.31 -1.71
C ASP A 244 34.94 -8.82 -1.98
N GLN A 245 33.71 -9.33 -1.87
CA GLN A 245 33.40 -10.74 -2.15
C GLN A 245 33.38 -11.03 -3.65
N LEU A 246 32.81 -10.14 -4.45
CA LEU A 246 32.86 -10.24 -5.92
C LEU A 246 34.30 -10.20 -6.45
N GLU A 247 35.17 -9.37 -5.85
CA GLU A 247 36.58 -9.28 -6.21
C GLU A 247 37.35 -10.57 -5.89
N LYS A 248 36.99 -11.27 -4.80
CA LYS A 248 37.53 -12.60 -4.44
C LYS A 248 37.03 -13.70 -5.38
N ALA A 249 35.78 -13.60 -5.84
CA ALA A 249 35.23 -14.48 -6.87
C ALA A 249 35.88 -14.28 -8.26
N GLY A 250 36.76 -13.28 -8.39
CA GLY A 250 37.56 -13.01 -9.59
C GLY A 250 37.03 -11.88 -10.48
N PHE A 251 35.96 -11.19 -10.10
CA PHE A 251 35.50 -10.03 -10.87
C PHE A 251 36.41 -8.82 -10.66
N THR A 252 36.46 -7.93 -11.65
CA THR A 252 36.92 -6.55 -11.45
C THR A 252 35.69 -5.73 -11.12
N VAL A 253 35.67 -5.02 -9.98
CA VAL A 253 34.49 -4.24 -9.57
C VAL A 253 34.79 -2.75 -9.70
N ASP A 254 33.96 -2.05 -10.46
CA ASP A 254 33.92 -0.59 -10.52
C ASP A 254 32.85 -0.09 -9.55
N ARG A 255 33.30 0.38 -8.37
CA ARG A 255 32.44 0.86 -7.28
C ARG A 255 32.08 2.32 -7.53
N GLN A 256 30.82 2.58 -7.86
CA GLN A 256 30.34 3.94 -8.13
C GLN A 256 29.45 4.46 -7.01
N TYR A 257 29.99 5.36 -6.18
CA TYR A 257 29.25 5.98 -5.08
C TYR A 257 28.41 7.16 -5.57
N LYS A 258 27.10 7.10 -5.37
CA LYS A 258 26.12 8.05 -5.95
C LYS A 258 24.91 8.26 -5.03
N THR A 259 24.17 9.34 -5.21
CA THR A 259 22.85 9.54 -4.58
C THR A 259 21.73 8.88 -5.38
N ARG A 260 20.49 8.89 -4.86
CA ARG A 260 19.30 8.48 -5.63
C ARG A 260 19.15 9.24 -6.94
N ASP A 261 19.31 10.56 -6.91
CA ASP A 261 19.04 11.43 -8.07
C ASP A 261 20.03 11.15 -9.21
N GLU A 262 21.26 10.77 -8.86
CA GLU A 262 22.30 10.39 -9.85
C GLU A 262 22.12 8.96 -10.37
N THR A 263 21.61 8.04 -9.55
CA THR A 263 21.44 6.63 -9.93
C THR A 263 20.14 6.36 -10.68
N SER A 264 19.07 7.11 -10.38
CA SER A 264 17.74 6.82 -10.93
C SER A 264 17.65 6.94 -12.46
N PRO A 265 18.24 7.95 -13.11
CA PRO A 265 18.29 8.01 -14.58
C PRO A 265 19.09 6.86 -15.21
N ILE A 266 20.04 6.26 -14.49
CA ILE A 266 20.87 5.15 -14.97
C ILE A 266 20.13 3.81 -14.82
N VAL A 267 19.54 3.55 -13.64
CA VAL A 267 18.92 2.25 -13.35
C VAL A 267 17.52 2.12 -13.95
N PHE A 268 16.73 3.20 -13.85
CA PHE A 268 15.32 3.19 -14.23
C PHE A 268 15.04 3.97 -15.52
N GLY A 269 15.95 4.87 -15.93
CA GLY A 269 15.76 5.73 -17.10
C GLY A 269 16.44 5.25 -18.39
N SER A 270 17.52 4.45 -18.29
CA SER A 270 18.27 3.99 -19.47
C SER A 270 17.84 2.61 -19.95
N ASP A 271 18.27 2.24 -21.16
CA ASP A 271 18.16 0.86 -21.66
C ASP A 271 19.14 -0.04 -20.87
N PRO A 272 18.67 -1.10 -20.19
CA PRO A 272 19.54 -1.98 -19.40
C PRO A 272 20.60 -2.70 -20.23
N THR A 273 20.40 -2.82 -21.55
CA THR A 273 21.36 -3.46 -22.47
C THR A 273 22.56 -2.57 -22.83
N ASP A 274 22.55 -1.29 -22.44
CA ASP A 274 23.64 -0.34 -22.73
C ASP A 274 24.90 -0.61 -21.89
N GLY A 275 24.82 -1.47 -20.87
CA GLY A 275 25.98 -1.91 -20.09
C GLY A 275 26.56 -0.86 -19.12
N THR A 276 25.83 0.21 -18.83
CA THR A 276 26.26 1.29 -17.93
C THR A 276 26.27 0.89 -16.45
N TRP A 277 25.61 -0.22 -16.10
CA TRP A 277 25.58 -0.79 -14.75
C TRP A 277 25.28 -2.30 -14.77
N ASN A 278 25.80 -3.02 -13.78
CA ASN A 278 25.52 -4.44 -13.56
C ASN A 278 24.71 -4.66 -12.28
N LEU A 279 25.10 -3.97 -11.20
CA LEU A 279 24.51 -4.08 -9.87
C LEU A 279 24.14 -2.70 -9.33
N TYR A 280 23.08 -2.63 -8.55
CA TYR A 280 22.65 -1.41 -7.85
C TYR A 280 22.13 -1.76 -6.46
N ILE A 281 22.63 -1.11 -5.40
CA ILE A 281 22.10 -1.29 -4.04
C ILE A 281 21.15 -0.14 -3.70
N GLY A 282 19.90 -0.49 -3.43
CA GLY A 282 18.79 0.44 -3.21
C GLY A 282 18.07 0.19 -1.90
N GLY A 283 16.81 0.58 -1.88
CA GLY A 283 15.88 0.21 -0.83
C GLY A 283 14.45 0.60 -1.16
N TRP A 284 13.52 -0.09 -0.51
CA TRP A 284 12.07 0.02 -0.69
C TRP A 284 11.41 0.29 0.67
N GLY A 285 10.43 1.18 0.73
CA GLY A 285 9.67 1.46 1.96
C GLY A 285 8.30 0.80 1.92
N ASN A 286 7.82 0.34 3.09
CA ASN A 286 6.42 -0.01 3.26
C ASN A 286 5.64 1.24 3.71
N SER A 287 4.60 1.60 2.97
CA SER A 287 3.73 2.74 3.32
C SER A 287 2.60 2.38 4.29
N ALA A 288 2.41 1.10 4.57
CA ALA A 288 1.46 0.56 5.54
C ALA A 288 1.87 -0.87 5.89
N ILE A 289 1.25 -1.45 6.93
CA ILE A 289 1.44 -2.85 7.29
C ILE A 289 0.95 -3.77 6.15
N PRO A 290 1.84 -4.61 5.56
CA PRO A 290 1.45 -5.50 4.48
C PRO A 290 0.62 -6.68 5.02
N ARG A 291 -0.60 -6.83 4.51
CA ARG A 291 -1.48 -7.97 4.83
C ARG A 291 -1.41 -9.10 3.81
N ASP A 292 -1.08 -8.74 2.57
CA ASP A 292 -0.92 -9.65 1.45
C ASP A 292 0.31 -9.20 0.65
N GLU A 293 1.28 -10.08 0.50
CA GLU A 293 2.54 -9.85 -0.24
C GLU A 293 2.60 -10.69 -1.52
N SER A 294 1.50 -11.29 -1.96
CA SER A 294 1.46 -12.17 -3.14
C SER A 294 1.78 -11.44 -4.44
N SER A 295 1.46 -10.15 -4.53
CA SER A 295 1.81 -9.31 -5.67
C SER A 295 3.31 -9.03 -5.77
N ASN A 296 4.09 -9.17 -4.69
CA ASN A 296 5.52 -8.86 -4.70
C ASN A 296 6.30 -9.69 -5.73
N TRP A 297 5.87 -10.93 -5.99
CA TRP A 297 6.49 -11.77 -7.02
C TRP A 297 6.34 -11.19 -8.42
N GLY A 298 5.14 -10.70 -8.74
CA GLY A 298 4.85 -10.01 -9.99
C GLY A 298 5.56 -8.65 -10.07
N PHE A 299 5.56 -7.91 -8.95
CA PHE A 299 6.18 -6.59 -8.85
C PHE A 299 7.68 -6.67 -9.09
N PHE A 300 8.44 -7.40 -8.28
CA PHE A 300 9.90 -7.32 -8.29
C PHE A 300 10.54 -8.14 -9.42
N TYR A 301 9.95 -9.25 -9.84
CA TYR A 301 10.66 -10.21 -10.71
C TYR A 301 10.13 -10.29 -12.14
N THR A 302 9.13 -9.48 -12.50
CA THR A 302 8.45 -9.58 -13.80
C THR A 302 8.10 -8.21 -14.38
N LYS A 303 7.72 -8.22 -15.66
CA LYS A 303 7.17 -7.05 -16.37
C LYS A 303 5.82 -6.53 -15.86
N LEU A 304 5.18 -7.22 -14.89
CA LEU A 304 3.93 -6.78 -14.28
C LEU A 304 4.11 -5.59 -13.32
N GLY A 305 5.33 -5.36 -12.84
CA GLY A 305 5.65 -4.25 -11.94
C GLY A 305 5.69 -2.90 -12.67
N ILE A 306 6.80 -2.19 -12.55
CA ILE A 306 6.91 -0.80 -13.03
C ILE A 306 7.10 -0.78 -14.56
N GLY A 307 6.51 0.20 -15.24
CA GLY A 307 6.65 0.42 -16.70
C GLY A 307 8.01 0.93 -17.20
N VAL A 308 9.10 0.71 -16.45
CA VAL A 308 10.45 1.20 -16.80
C VAL A 308 11.27 0.14 -17.57
N PRO A 309 12.26 0.53 -18.39
CA PRO A 309 13.02 -0.39 -19.24
C PRO A 309 13.57 -1.64 -18.55
N LEU A 310 14.14 -1.51 -17.34
CA LEU A 310 14.67 -2.64 -16.57
C LEU A 310 13.60 -3.70 -16.27
N TRP A 311 12.42 -3.28 -15.81
CA TRP A 311 11.31 -4.21 -15.50
C TRP A 311 10.79 -4.90 -16.75
N GLN A 312 10.74 -4.16 -17.86
CA GLN A 312 10.30 -4.71 -19.14
C GLN A 312 11.31 -5.72 -19.71
N ALA A 313 12.54 -5.72 -19.23
CA ALA A 313 13.56 -6.72 -19.57
C ALA A 313 13.50 -8.00 -18.71
N TYR A 314 12.69 -8.04 -17.65
CA TYR A 314 12.56 -9.23 -16.80
C TYR A 314 11.83 -10.36 -17.53
N ASN A 315 12.53 -11.48 -17.70
CA ASN A 315 12.05 -12.66 -18.42
C ASN A 315 12.26 -13.95 -17.60
N PRO A 316 11.56 -14.11 -16.46
CA PRO A 316 11.65 -15.34 -15.66
C PRO A 316 11.12 -16.56 -16.42
N PRO A 317 11.37 -17.79 -15.93
CA PRO A 317 10.81 -19.00 -16.51
C PRO A 317 9.29 -18.89 -16.68
N LYS A 318 8.76 -19.41 -17.78
CA LYS A 318 7.33 -19.30 -18.12
C LYS A 318 6.42 -19.72 -16.96
N GLU A 319 6.72 -20.84 -16.31
CA GLU A 319 5.95 -21.30 -15.15
C GLU A 319 5.98 -20.30 -13.99
N ALA A 320 7.13 -19.72 -13.66
CA ALA A 320 7.24 -18.69 -12.62
C ALA A 320 6.42 -17.44 -12.97
N PHE A 321 6.46 -17.00 -14.24
CA PHE A 321 5.68 -15.86 -14.70
C PHE A 321 4.17 -16.11 -14.57
N GLU A 322 3.68 -17.30 -14.94
CA GLU A 322 2.27 -17.64 -14.79
C GLU A 322 1.85 -17.72 -13.32
N ILE A 323 2.70 -18.24 -12.43
CA ILE A 323 2.45 -18.23 -10.98
C ILE A 323 2.37 -16.79 -10.46
N ALA A 324 3.35 -15.94 -10.78
CA ALA A 324 3.34 -14.54 -10.37
C ALA A 324 2.11 -13.80 -10.90
N LYS A 325 1.70 -14.06 -12.15
CA LYS A 325 0.49 -13.48 -12.73
C LYS A 325 -0.78 -13.94 -12.02
N LYS A 326 -0.86 -15.22 -11.63
CA LYS A 326 -2.00 -15.71 -10.85
C LYS A 326 -2.08 -15.03 -9.49
N LEU A 327 -0.96 -14.97 -8.77
CA LEU A 327 -0.87 -14.31 -7.47
C LEU A 327 -1.20 -12.81 -7.56
N TRP A 328 -0.60 -12.11 -8.52
CA TRP A 328 -0.86 -10.70 -8.83
C TRP A 328 -2.34 -10.38 -9.04
N ASN A 329 -3.07 -11.27 -9.72
CA ASN A 329 -4.47 -11.05 -10.11
C ASN A 329 -5.47 -11.76 -9.18
N GLY A 330 -5.04 -12.38 -8.08
CA GLY A 330 -5.92 -13.16 -7.20
C GLY A 330 -6.57 -14.38 -7.89
N GLN A 331 -5.93 -14.97 -8.90
CA GLN A 331 -6.50 -16.05 -9.73
C GLN A 331 -6.21 -17.44 -9.13
N TYR A 332 -6.84 -17.71 -7.99
CA TYR A 332 -6.82 -18.99 -7.29
C TYR A 332 -8.17 -19.21 -6.59
N ASP A 333 -8.64 -20.44 -6.53
CA ASP A 333 -9.98 -20.77 -6.03
C ASP A 333 -10.00 -21.00 -4.51
N THR A 334 -8.84 -21.24 -3.90
CA THR A 334 -8.72 -21.56 -2.47
C THR A 334 -7.47 -20.96 -1.84
N ILE A 335 -7.51 -20.73 -0.53
CA ILE A 335 -6.34 -20.31 0.27
C ILE A 335 -5.22 -21.36 0.21
N GLN A 336 -5.57 -22.64 0.13
CA GLN A 336 -4.60 -23.73 -0.01
C GLN A 336 -3.88 -23.66 -1.37
N GLU A 337 -4.59 -23.41 -2.46
CA GLU A 337 -3.98 -23.18 -3.78
C GLU A 337 -3.06 -21.95 -3.74
N ARG A 338 -3.53 -20.83 -3.16
CA ARG A 338 -2.69 -19.62 -2.97
C ARG A 338 -1.41 -19.94 -2.22
N THR A 339 -1.51 -20.65 -1.10
CA THR A 339 -0.37 -21.00 -0.26
C THR A 339 0.65 -21.82 -1.05
N GLU A 340 0.21 -22.79 -1.85
CA GLU A 340 1.09 -23.60 -2.69
C GLU A 340 1.74 -22.77 -3.81
N LEU A 341 1.00 -21.83 -4.42
CA LEU A 341 1.56 -20.89 -5.38
C LEU A 341 2.63 -19.99 -4.74
N MET A 342 2.39 -19.51 -3.51
CA MET A 342 3.35 -18.71 -2.74
C MET A 342 4.64 -19.49 -2.45
N ARG A 343 4.54 -20.78 -2.09
CA ARG A 343 5.71 -21.66 -1.87
C ARG A 343 6.57 -21.79 -3.13
N LYS A 344 5.92 -22.13 -4.26
CA LYS A 344 6.61 -22.25 -5.56
C LYS A 344 7.22 -20.93 -6.00
N ALA A 345 6.50 -19.82 -5.84
CA ALA A 345 7.01 -18.49 -6.15
C ALA A 345 8.26 -18.17 -5.32
N ALA A 346 8.23 -18.41 -4.01
CA ALA A 346 9.37 -18.19 -3.13
C ALA A 346 10.60 -18.99 -3.57
N GLU A 347 10.44 -20.27 -3.91
CA GLU A 347 11.55 -21.11 -4.39
C GLU A 347 12.10 -20.64 -5.74
N MET A 348 11.23 -20.42 -6.73
CA MET A 348 11.63 -20.07 -8.09
C MET A 348 12.23 -18.68 -8.18
N PHE A 349 11.63 -17.67 -7.54
CA PHE A 349 12.09 -16.29 -7.66
C PHE A 349 13.31 -15.97 -6.80
N THR A 350 13.46 -16.64 -5.65
CA THR A 350 14.73 -16.57 -4.90
C THR A 350 15.86 -17.19 -5.73
N ALA A 351 15.63 -18.27 -6.48
CA ALA A 351 16.66 -18.78 -7.40
C ALA A 351 16.89 -17.85 -8.61
N TRP A 352 15.85 -17.20 -9.14
CA TRP A 352 15.94 -16.31 -10.30
C TRP A 352 16.74 -15.01 -10.04
N ASN A 353 16.60 -14.45 -8.83
CA ASN A 353 17.42 -13.42 -8.21
C ASN A 353 17.76 -12.18 -9.07
N THR A 354 16.77 -11.54 -9.69
CA THR A 354 16.95 -10.17 -10.25
C THR A 354 16.92 -9.10 -9.16
N HIS A 355 16.32 -9.42 -8.01
CA HIS A 355 16.34 -8.65 -6.77
C HIS A 355 16.88 -9.52 -5.65
N MET A 356 18.11 -9.21 -5.22
CA MET A 356 18.74 -9.86 -4.09
C MET A 356 18.45 -9.06 -2.82
N PHE A 357 17.37 -9.42 -2.12
CA PHE A 357 17.06 -8.85 -0.81
C PHE A 357 18.19 -9.13 0.19
N VAL A 358 18.44 -8.18 1.08
CA VAL A 358 19.53 -8.20 2.05
C VAL A 358 18.98 -8.19 3.47
N VAL A 359 18.27 -7.13 3.85
CA VAL A 359 17.68 -6.96 5.18
C VAL A 359 16.38 -6.17 5.13
N MET A 360 15.46 -6.45 6.05
CA MET A 360 14.38 -5.57 6.46
C MET A 360 14.84 -4.74 7.65
N LEU A 361 14.83 -3.42 7.52
CA LEU A 361 15.20 -2.46 8.57
C LEU A 361 14.03 -2.23 9.53
N THR A 362 14.36 -2.17 10.81
CA THR A 362 13.52 -1.53 11.83
C THR A 362 14.08 -0.14 12.12
N GLY A 363 13.20 0.82 12.37
CA GLY A 363 13.59 2.19 12.67
C GLY A 363 12.80 2.75 13.83
N PHE A 364 13.07 4.00 14.17
CA PHE A 364 12.38 4.66 15.28
C PHE A 364 12.21 6.16 15.08
N GLN A 365 11.16 6.71 15.69
CA GLN A 365 10.89 8.14 15.80
C GLN A 365 10.97 8.56 17.27
N PRO A 366 11.91 9.44 17.64
CA PRO A 366 12.05 9.91 19.00
C PRO A 366 11.07 11.06 19.32
N TYR A 367 10.53 11.04 20.53
CA TYR A 367 9.67 12.11 21.04
C TYR A 367 9.86 12.30 22.55
N ARG A 368 9.37 13.42 23.07
CA ARG A 368 9.45 13.73 24.49
C ARG A 368 8.49 12.88 25.30
N LYS A 369 8.98 12.35 26.42
CA LYS A 369 8.15 11.66 27.40
C LYS A 369 7.02 12.55 27.90
N GLY A 370 5.83 11.98 28.05
CA GLY A 370 4.60 12.70 28.37
C GLY A 370 3.78 13.11 27.14
N LEU A 371 4.36 13.06 25.94
CA LEU A 371 3.60 13.06 24.69
C LEU A 371 3.16 11.61 24.38
N SER A 372 1.94 11.43 23.90
CA SER A 372 1.42 10.17 23.38
C SER A 372 0.94 10.39 21.96
N VAL A 373 1.34 9.51 21.04
CA VAL A 373 1.00 9.59 19.62
C VAL A 373 0.97 8.17 19.05
N ALA A 374 -0.05 7.85 18.26
CA ALA A 374 -0.10 6.59 17.53
C ALA A 374 0.79 6.66 16.29
N TYR A 375 1.29 5.51 15.85
CA TYR A 375 2.20 5.41 14.71
C TYR A 375 1.95 4.12 13.95
N ASP A 376 2.22 4.10 12.66
CA ASP A 376 2.11 2.89 11.85
C ASP A 376 3.34 1.99 12.08
N LEU A 377 3.12 0.68 12.28
CA LEU A 377 4.22 -0.25 12.54
C LEU A 377 5.15 -0.44 11.32
N ALA A 378 4.75 0.00 10.12
CA ALA A 378 5.61 0.08 8.95
C ALA A 378 6.05 1.52 8.67
N ALA A 379 5.09 2.45 8.57
CA ALA A 379 5.32 3.81 8.08
C ALA A 379 5.73 4.83 9.16
N GLY A 380 5.71 4.45 10.44
CA GLY A 380 6.11 5.31 11.56
C GLY A 380 5.09 6.40 11.88
N ILE A 381 5.53 7.49 12.52
CA ILE A 381 4.63 8.60 12.90
C ILE A 381 4.23 9.44 11.68
N GLY A 382 5.22 9.92 10.91
CA GLY A 382 4.96 10.77 9.73
C GLY A 382 4.17 10.05 8.63
N GLY A 383 4.35 8.73 8.49
CA GLY A 383 3.59 7.93 7.52
C GLY A 383 2.21 7.47 8.01
N SER A 384 1.82 7.76 9.25
CA SER A 384 0.55 7.29 9.81
C SER A 384 -0.59 8.27 9.60
N ASP A 385 -1.71 7.83 9.06
CA ASP A 385 -2.92 8.64 8.96
C ASP A 385 -3.56 8.98 10.34
N ILE A 386 -3.15 8.30 11.41
CA ILE A 386 -3.84 8.34 12.70
C ILE A 386 -3.17 9.26 13.74
N TRP A 387 -1.94 9.71 13.49
CA TRP A 387 -1.25 10.63 14.39
C TRP A 387 -2.08 11.90 14.70
N PRO A 388 -2.82 12.52 13.75
CA PRO A 388 -3.56 13.75 14.00
C PRO A 388 -4.70 13.56 15.01
N TYR A 389 -5.25 12.35 15.06
CA TYR A 389 -6.38 11.98 15.91
C TYR A 389 -5.96 11.53 17.31
N THR A 390 -4.67 11.24 17.51
CA THR A 390 -4.18 10.57 18.72
C THR A 390 -3.13 11.38 19.48
N ILE A 391 -2.44 12.31 18.82
CA ILE A 391 -1.39 13.13 19.42
C ILE A 391 -1.92 13.96 20.58
N ARG A 392 -1.38 13.74 21.79
CA ARG A 392 -1.82 14.40 23.01
C ARG A 392 -0.75 14.44 24.08
N TRP A 393 -0.83 15.45 24.95
CA TRP A 393 -0.12 15.44 26.23
C TRP A 393 -0.85 14.51 27.20
N ALA A 394 -0.12 13.62 27.88
CA ALA A 394 -0.72 12.59 28.74
C ALA A 394 -1.44 13.16 29.97
N ASP A 395 -1.08 14.37 30.40
CA ASP A 395 -1.55 15.02 31.62
C ASP A 395 -2.58 16.14 31.38
N LYS A 396 -2.86 16.51 30.12
CA LYS A 396 -3.79 17.60 29.79
C LYS A 396 -4.40 17.47 28.38
N THR A 397 -5.58 18.07 28.21
CA THR A 397 -6.16 18.37 26.89
C THR A 397 -5.69 19.74 26.42
N GLY A 398 -5.49 19.90 25.11
CA GLY A 398 -5.04 21.14 24.49
C GLY A 398 -3.53 21.37 24.57
N GLY A 399 -3.13 22.59 24.25
CA GLY A 399 -1.73 23.03 24.17
C GLY A 399 -1.09 22.85 22.79
N THR A 400 0.18 23.23 22.70
CA THR A 400 0.97 23.18 21.46
C THR A 400 1.90 21.97 21.46
N VAL A 401 2.09 21.37 20.29
CA VAL A 401 3.17 20.39 20.02
C VAL A 401 4.07 20.93 18.92
N LYS A 402 5.39 20.89 19.14
CA LYS A 402 6.39 21.23 18.15
C LYS A 402 6.83 19.98 17.40
N PHE A 403 6.38 19.87 16.15
CA PHE A 403 6.57 18.71 15.30
C PHE A 403 7.68 18.98 14.30
N ALA A 404 8.60 18.03 14.12
CA ALA A 404 9.68 18.19 13.18
C ALA A 404 9.89 16.99 12.27
N GLU A 405 10.33 17.31 11.05
CA GLU A 405 10.65 16.38 9.97
C GLU A 405 11.92 16.86 9.25
N LYS A 406 12.42 16.07 8.31
CA LYS A 406 13.60 16.39 7.51
C LYS A 406 13.32 17.49 6.49
N SER A 407 12.13 17.50 5.91
CA SER A 407 11.73 18.45 4.87
C SER A 407 10.22 18.65 4.88
N LEU A 408 9.75 19.67 4.17
CA LEU A 408 8.34 19.99 3.96
C LEU A 408 8.25 20.83 2.67
N PHE A 409 7.10 20.77 2.00
CA PHE A 409 6.81 21.43 0.74
C PHE A 409 7.83 21.08 -0.35
N ILE A 410 8.05 19.78 -0.58
CA ILE A 410 8.98 19.34 -1.63
C ILE A 410 8.37 19.63 -3.00
N ASP A 411 7.13 19.21 -3.19
CA ASP A 411 6.33 19.47 -4.38
C ASP A 411 5.06 20.27 -4.03
N PRO A 412 4.39 20.89 -5.01
CA PRO A 412 3.13 21.59 -4.81
C PRO A 412 2.08 20.74 -4.09
N TRP A 413 1.43 21.29 -3.06
CA TRP A 413 0.25 20.64 -2.48
C TRP A 413 -0.95 20.84 -3.41
N ASN A 414 -1.29 19.77 -4.10
CA ASN A 414 -2.41 19.64 -5.00
C ASN A 414 -3.08 18.30 -4.71
N PRO A 415 -4.35 18.29 -4.28
CA PRO A 415 -5.01 17.06 -3.88
C PRO A 415 -5.30 16.13 -5.08
N VAL A 416 -5.28 16.65 -6.32
CA VAL A 416 -5.56 15.87 -7.54
C VAL A 416 -4.32 15.14 -8.05
N ASP A 417 -3.16 15.80 -8.08
CA ASP A 417 -1.91 15.29 -8.66
C ASP A 417 -0.72 16.13 -8.18
N GLY A 418 -0.50 16.17 -6.86
CA GLY A 418 0.52 16.98 -6.19
C GLY A 418 1.55 16.16 -5.44
N SER A 419 2.17 16.78 -4.43
CA SER A 419 3.18 16.11 -3.60
C SER A 419 2.68 14.82 -2.98
N ASN A 420 3.43 13.75 -3.21
CA ASN A 420 3.29 12.44 -2.59
C ASN A 420 4.48 12.09 -1.68
N TRP A 421 5.33 13.07 -1.36
CA TRP A 421 6.44 12.88 -0.43
C TRP A 421 5.91 12.61 0.97
N ALA A 422 6.48 11.62 1.67
CA ALA A 422 6.03 11.20 2.99
C ALA A 422 5.91 12.37 3.99
N TYR A 423 6.84 13.33 3.94
CA TYR A 423 6.81 14.52 4.79
C TYR A 423 5.61 15.45 4.50
N ASP A 424 5.30 15.64 3.21
CA ASP A 424 4.14 16.43 2.82
C ASP A 424 2.84 15.73 3.20
N LEU A 425 2.77 14.41 2.96
CA LEU A 425 1.61 13.58 3.30
C LEU A 425 1.34 13.56 4.80
N ALA A 426 2.36 13.58 5.66
CA ALA A 426 2.23 13.61 7.12
C ALA A 426 1.38 14.81 7.58
N VAL A 427 1.64 15.99 7.01
CA VAL A 427 0.94 17.23 7.37
C VAL A 427 -0.39 17.35 6.63
N GLN A 428 -0.47 16.91 5.36
CA GLN A 428 -1.74 16.86 4.61
C GLN A 428 -2.76 15.92 5.27
N ALA A 429 -2.33 14.77 5.80
CA ALA A 429 -3.23 13.84 6.49
C ALA A 429 -3.90 14.47 7.72
N ALA A 430 -3.23 15.42 8.39
CA ALA A 430 -3.80 16.12 9.54
C ALA A 430 -4.96 17.06 9.21
N THR A 431 -5.01 17.54 7.96
CA THR A 431 -6.08 18.41 7.49
C THR A 431 -7.22 17.66 6.85
N ASN A 432 -7.10 16.35 6.66
CA ASN A 432 -7.98 15.58 5.79
C ASN A 432 -8.62 14.41 6.56
N ASP A 433 -9.92 14.26 6.37
CA ASP A 433 -10.72 13.17 6.91
C ASP A 433 -11.01 12.13 5.83
N LYS A 434 -11.41 10.92 6.22
CA LYS A 434 -11.54 9.78 5.29
C LYS A 434 -12.81 8.97 5.51
N GLY A 435 -13.20 8.20 4.49
CA GLY A 435 -14.24 7.18 4.64
C GLY A 435 -13.79 6.07 5.59
N VAL A 436 -12.55 5.63 5.41
CA VAL A 436 -11.85 4.63 6.24
C VAL A 436 -10.42 5.09 6.53
N PHE A 437 -9.88 4.66 7.66
CA PHE A 437 -8.44 4.67 7.92
C PHE A 437 -7.88 3.27 7.81
N MET A 438 -6.63 3.15 7.37
CA MET A 438 -5.89 1.92 7.52
C MET A 438 -5.44 1.79 8.97
N ASP A 439 -5.77 0.66 9.60
CA ASP A 439 -5.32 0.36 10.95
C ASP A 439 -3.79 0.33 10.98
N PRO A 440 -3.13 1.18 11.78
CA PRO A 440 -1.68 1.32 11.80
C PRO A 440 -0.94 0.05 12.28
N TYR A 441 -1.67 -0.89 12.87
CA TYR A 441 -1.11 -2.08 13.50
C TYR A 441 -1.48 -3.36 12.79
N THR A 442 -2.62 -3.40 12.10
CA THR A 442 -3.09 -4.58 11.39
C THR A 442 -3.14 -4.42 9.87
N GLY A 443 -3.17 -3.19 9.35
CA GLY A 443 -3.40 -2.92 7.93
C GLY A 443 -4.83 -3.19 7.45
N LEU A 444 -5.80 -3.33 8.36
CA LEU A 444 -7.22 -3.49 8.03
C LEU A 444 -7.92 -2.13 7.98
N ALA A 445 -8.83 -1.94 7.02
CA ALA A 445 -9.66 -0.75 6.98
C ALA A 445 -10.57 -0.64 8.22
N ARG A 446 -10.58 0.54 8.84
CA ARG A 446 -11.41 0.92 9.99
C ARG A 446 -12.36 2.05 9.58
N PRO A 447 -13.65 2.02 9.96
CA PRO A 447 -14.62 3.01 9.51
C PRO A 447 -14.42 4.34 10.24
N GLU A 448 -14.33 5.43 9.48
CA GLU A 448 -14.30 6.80 10.03
C GLU A 448 -15.61 7.53 9.74
N ARG A 449 -15.96 7.69 8.45
CA ARG A 449 -17.21 8.29 7.97
C ARG A 449 -18.21 7.27 7.43
N ILE A 450 -17.99 5.99 7.70
CA ILE A 450 -18.85 4.89 7.27
C ILE A 450 -19.56 4.30 8.49
N GLU A 451 -20.85 4.02 8.38
CA GLU A 451 -21.61 3.34 9.44
C GLU A 451 -21.45 1.82 9.35
N LYS A 452 -21.57 1.27 8.13
CA LYS A 452 -21.33 -0.16 7.84
C LYS A 452 -21.02 -0.39 6.36
N ALA A 453 -20.44 -1.54 6.06
CA ALA A 453 -20.28 -2.04 4.69
C ALA A 453 -20.74 -3.49 4.54
N GLU A 454 -21.32 -3.83 3.39
CA GLU A 454 -21.66 -5.20 3.01
C GLU A 454 -20.86 -5.56 1.75
N ILE A 455 -20.12 -6.66 1.82
CA ILE A 455 -19.29 -7.21 0.74
C ILE A 455 -19.91 -8.54 0.33
N ASP A 456 -20.50 -8.57 -0.85
CA ASP A 456 -20.92 -9.82 -1.48
C ASP A 456 -19.86 -10.20 -2.52
N VAL A 457 -19.38 -11.45 -2.47
CA VAL A 457 -18.42 -12.01 -3.44
C VAL A 457 -18.97 -13.29 -4.05
N VAL A 458 -18.57 -13.60 -5.28
CA VAL A 458 -18.94 -14.86 -5.92
C VAL A 458 -18.33 -16.05 -5.15
N LYS A 459 -19.07 -17.15 -4.98
CA LYS A 459 -18.58 -18.38 -4.31
C LYS A 459 -17.26 -18.85 -4.93
N GLY A 460 -16.31 -19.26 -4.07
CA GLY A 460 -14.95 -19.63 -4.48
C GLY A 460 -13.94 -18.49 -4.42
N THR A 461 -14.39 -17.26 -4.15
CA THR A 461 -13.47 -16.13 -3.94
C THR A 461 -12.75 -16.28 -2.60
N PRO A 462 -11.41 -16.22 -2.52
CA PRO A 462 -10.64 -16.50 -1.30
C PRO A 462 -10.56 -15.27 -0.38
N VAL A 463 -11.69 -14.89 0.21
CA VAL A 463 -11.82 -13.72 1.10
C VAL A 463 -12.28 -14.14 2.49
N GLN A 464 -11.79 -13.45 3.51
CA GLN A 464 -12.13 -13.61 4.91
C GLN A 464 -12.54 -12.28 5.54
N LYS A 465 -13.07 -12.34 6.77
CA LYS A 465 -13.49 -11.18 7.55
C LYS A 465 -12.89 -11.26 8.95
N THR A 466 -12.46 -10.10 9.48
CA THR A 466 -11.90 -9.94 10.83
C THR A 466 -12.71 -8.98 11.72
N LEU A 467 -13.20 -7.85 11.19
CA LEU A 467 -13.86 -6.77 11.93
C LEU A 467 -15.38 -6.78 11.74
N ASP A 468 -16.11 -6.37 12.79
CA ASP A 468 -17.58 -6.45 12.83
C ASP A 468 -18.32 -5.39 11.98
N TRP A 469 -17.66 -4.32 11.54
CA TRP A 469 -18.29 -3.24 10.76
C TRP A 469 -18.57 -3.62 9.29
N VAL A 470 -18.00 -4.75 8.85
CA VAL A 470 -18.20 -5.32 7.53
C VAL A 470 -19.05 -6.59 7.65
N ASP A 471 -19.93 -6.82 6.68
CA ASP A 471 -20.55 -8.11 6.45
C ASP A 471 -19.99 -8.74 5.18
N LEU A 472 -19.64 -10.04 5.22
CA LEU A 472 -19.15 -10.78 4.06
C LEU A 472 -20.14 -11.90 3.71
N LYS A 473 -20.58 -11.96 2.45
CA LYS A 473 -21.47 -13.01 1.94
C LYS A 473 -20.92 -13.61 0.65
N PHE A 474 -21.05 -14.94 0.53
CA PHE A 474 -20.72 -15.67 -0.69
C PHE A 474 -21.99 -16.00 -1.47
N VAL A 475 -22.11 -15.46 -2.69
CA VAL A 475 -23.28 -15.58 -3.55
C VAL A 475 -22.96 -16.32 -4.85
N ASP A 476 -23.95 -16.93 -5.49
CA ASP A 476 -23.73 -17.67 -6.75
C ASP A 476 -23.44 -16.74 -7.93
N LYS A 477 -23.99 -15.53 -7.90
CA LYS A 477 -23.89 -14.53 -8.97
C LYS A 477 -24.18 -13.14 -8.41
N ILE A 478 -23.52 -12.13 -8.96
CA ILE A 478 -23.80 -10.71 -8.69
C ILE A 478 -24.21 -10.08 -10.01
N ASP A 479 -25.44 -9.56 -10.08
CA ASP A 479 -25.94 -8.83 -11.23
C ASP A 479 -25.63 -7.33 -11.09
N VAL A 480 -25.12 -6.74 -12.17
CA VAL A 480 -24.90 -5.29 -12.26
C VAL A 480 -26.23 -4.62 -12.68
N PRO A 481 -26.77 -3.68 -11.89
CA PRO A 481 -27.98 -2.96 -12.26
C PRO A 481 -27.82 -2.16 -13.55
N GLY A 482 -28.84 -2.19 -14.41
CA GLY A 482 -28.84 -1.48 -15.70
C GLY A 482 -28.65 0.04 -15.59
N ASP A 483 -29.03 0.63 -14.45
CA ASP A 483 -28.89 2.05 -14.13
C ASP A 483 -27.59 2.41 -13.38
N ALA A 484 -26.71 1.44 -13.09
CA ALA A 484 -25.40 1.71 -12.52
C ALA A 484 -24.54 2.51 -13.52
N TRP A 485 -23.77 3.48 -13.02
CA TRP A 485 -22.83 4.26 -13.84
C TRP A 485 -21.57 3.46 -14.09
N VAL A 486 -21.25 3.18 -15.35
CA VAL A 486 -20.12 2.33 -15.75
C VAL A 486 -19.02 3.10 -16.48
N ASP A 487 -19.36 4.28 -17.00
CA ASP A 487 -18.41 5.16 -17.67
C ASP A 487 -18.92 6.61 -17.68
N TRP A 488 -18.08 7.55 -18.11
CA TRP A 488 -18.36 8.98 -18.18
C TRP A 488 -18.20 9.53 -19.61
N ASP A 489 -19.22 10.22 -20.09
CA ASP A 489 -19.17 11.01 -21.32
C ASP A 489 -18.69 12.43 -20.99
N ALA A 490 -17.37 12.64 -21.09
CA ALA A 490 -16.73 13.92 -20.78
C ALA A 490 -17.22 15.08 -21.66
N LYS A 491 -17.53 14.80 -22.93
CA LYS A 491 -17.99 15.81 -23.89
C LYS A 491 -19.36 16.36 -23.51
N ASN A 492 -20.28 15.47 -23.15
CA ASN A 492 -21.65 15.84 -22.78
C ASN A 492 -21.84 16.03 -21.27
N GLN A 493 -20.80 15.74 -20.48
CA GLN A 493 -20.76 15.80 -19.02
C GLN A 493 -21.89 14.99 -18.37
N LYS A 494 -22.03 13.72 -18.78
CA LYS A 494 -23.07 12.79 -18.32
C LYS A 494 -22.51 11.41 -18.03
N TRP A 495 -23.06 10.76 -17.00
CA TRP A 495 -22.83 9.35 -16.75
C TRP A 495 -23.43 8.49 -17.86
N ILE A 496 -22.70 7.43 -18.23
CA ILE A 496 -23.17 6.36 -19.10
C ILE A 496 -23.57 5.19 -18.21
N THR A 497 -24.81 4.73 -18.34
CA THR A 497 -25.29 3.59 -17.53
C THR A 497 -24.87 2.25 -18.11
N ALA A 498 -24.96 1.18 -17.31
CA ALA A 498 -24.71 -0.18 -17.75
C ALA A 498 -25.60 -0.58 -18.94
N ASP A 499 -26.90 -0.23 -18.93
CA ASP A 499 -27.81 -0.50 -20.05
C ASP A 499 -27.41 0.24 -21.32
N GLU A 500 -27.08 1.53 -21.21
CA GLU A 500 -26.62 2.33 -22.34
C GLU A 500 -25.31 1.79 -22.92
N MET A 501 -24.35 1.44 -22.06
CA MET A 501 -23.08 0.88 -22.48
C MET A 501 -23.25 -0.50 -23.11
N ASN A 502 -24.08 -1.37 -22.50
CA ASN A 502 -24.39 -2.70 -23.03
C ASN A 502 -25.07 -2.60 -24.40
N ALA A 503 -25.96 -1.64 -24.62
CA ALA A 503 -26.56 -1.39 -25.93
C ALA A 503 -25.51 -0.96 -26.97
N LYS A 504 -24.57 -0.07 -26.60
CA LYS A 504 -23.47 0.35 -27.47
C LYS A 504 -22.53 -0.83 -27.80
N ILE A 505 -22.15 -1.64 -26.81
CA ILE A 505 -21.32 -2.84 -26.99
C ILE A 505 -22.02 -3.84 -27.90
N GLN A 506 -23.30 -4.12 -27.68
CA GLN A 506 -24.05 -5.06 -28.51
C GLN A 506 -24.15 -4.56 -29.96
N ALA A 507 -24.46 -3.28 -30.17
CA ALA A 507 -24.49 -2.70 -31.51
C ALA A 507 -23.12 -2.77 -32.21
N ALA A 508 -22.02 -2.57 -31.47
CA ALA A 508 -20.66 -2.72 -32.00
C ALA A 508 -20.34 -4.17 -32.36
N LYS A 509 -20.70 -5.14 -31.49
CA LYS A 509 -20.57 -6.58 -31.77
C LYS A 509 -21.33 -6.97 -33.03
N ASP A 510 -22.60 -6.58 -33.14
CA ASP A 510 -23.43 -6.86 -34.30
C ASP A 510 -22.84 -6.26 -35.60
N LYS A 511 -22.32 -5.02 -35.52
CA LYS A 511 -21.65 -4.35 -36.64
C LYS A 511 -20.37 -5.08 -37.06
N VAL A 512 -19.52 -5.48 -36.11
CA VAL A 512 -18.28 -6.22 -36.37
C VAL A 512 -18.55 -7.62 -36.90
N ASP A 513 -19.54 -8.34 -36.37
CA ASP A 513 -19.89 -9.68 -36.86
C ASP A 513 -20.47 -9.63 -38.27
N LYS A 514 -21.28 -8.60 -38.59
CA LYS A 514 -21.70 -8.33 -39.97
C LYS A 514 -20.48 -8.04 -40.86
N ALA A 515 -19.52 -7.25 -40.39
CA ALA A 515 -18.29 -6.96 -41.14
C ALA A 515 -17.48 -8.23 -41.44
N LYS A 516 -17.31 -9.13 -40.46
CA LYS A 516 -16.65 -10.43 -40.65
C LYS A 516 -17.37 -11.29 -41.67
N ALA A 517 -18.71 -11.34 -41.62
CA ALA A 517 -19.50 -12.08 -42.59
C ALA A 517 -19.36 -11.51 -44.01
N THR A 518 -19.41 -10.18 -44.17
CA THR A 518 -19.20 -9.50 -45.46
C THR A 518 -17.77 -9.68 -45.98
N ALA A 519 -16.76 -9.58 -45.11
CA ALA A 519 -15.37 -9.80 -45.45
C ALA A 519 -15.15 -11.21 -46.02
N LYS A 520 -15.77 -12.23 -45.41
CA LYS A 520 -15.73 -13.61 -45.90
C LYS A 520 -16.42 -13.78 -47.25
N ASP A 521 -17.60 -13.19 -47.44
CA ASP A 521 -18.33 -13.25 -48.71
C ASP A 521 -17.57 -12.56 -49.85
N LEU A 522 -17.06 -11.35 -49.64
CA LEU A 522 -16.26 -10.62 -50.62
C LEU A 522 -14.94 -11.33 -50.94
N ALA A 523 -14.23 -11.85 -49.93
CA ALA A 523 -12.97 -12.54 -50.14
C ALA A 523 -13.14 -13.83 -50.95
N SER A 524 -14.28 -14.52 -50.80
CA SER A 524 -14.59 -15.73 -51.59
C SER A 524 -14.77 -15.46 -53.09
N LYS A 525 -14.95 -14.19 -53.49
CA LYS A 525 -15.15 -13.74 -54.87
C LYS A 525 -13.86 -13.24 -55.53
N VAL A 526 -12.74 -13.21 -54.79
CA VAL A 526 -11.44 -12.76 -55.29
C VAL A 526 -10.69 -13.97 -55.86
N GLU A 527 -10.55 -14.03 -57.19
CA GLU A 527 -9.93 -15.17 -57.88
C GLU A 527 -8.40 -15.14 -57.87
N THR A 528 -7.80 -13.95 -57.98
CA THR A 528 -6.35 -13.73 -57.91
C THR A 528 -6.00 -12.85 -56.73
N ILE A 529 -4.96 -13.21 -55.96
CA ILE A 529 -4.47 -12.40 -54.84
C ILE A 529 -3.24 -11.64 -55.29
N ASP A 530 -3.45 -10.40 -55.70
CA ASP A 530 -2.43 -9.41 -56.05
C ASP A 530 -2.77 -8.06 -55.40
N GLU A 531 -1.86 -7.09 -55.46
CA GLU A 531 -2.05 -5.81 -54.77
C GLU A 531 -3.29 -5.05 -55.25
N ASN A 532 -3.63 -5.12 -56.54
CA ASN A 532 -4.79 -4.42 -57.09
C ASN A 532 -6.09 -5.10 -56.66
N SER A 533 -6.15 -6.43 -56.71
CA SER A 533 -7.33 -7.18 -56.29
C SER A 533 -7.58 -7.06 -54.79
N VAL A 534 -6.53 -7.04 -53.96
CA VAL A 534 -6.65 -6.81 -52.51
C VAL A 534 -7.10 -5.39 -52.21
N LYS A 535 -6.57 -4.36 -52.89
CA LYS A 535 -7.04 -2.98 -52.72
C LYS A 535 -8.51 -2.82 -53.12
N ALA A 536 -8.93 -3.40 -54.23
CA ALA A 536 -10.33 -3.38 -54.66
C ALA A 536 -11.24 -4.07 -53.62
N TYR A 537 -10.83 -5.23 -53.11
CA TYR A 537 -11.51 -5.93 -52.03
C TYR A 537 -11.65 -5.07 -50.77
N LEU A 538 -10.57 -4.42 -50.33
CA LEU A 538 -10.58 -3.55 -49.16
C LEU A 538 -11.48 -2.33 -49.36
N ALA A 539 -11.51 -1.75 -50.57
CA ALA A 539 -12.39 -0.62 -50.89
C ALA A 539 -13.87 -1.04 -50.86
N ASP A 540 -14.21 -2.19 -51.42
CA ASP A 540 -15.58 -2.73 -51.37
C ASP A 540 -16.00 -3.08 -49.94
N LEU A 541 -15.09 -3.66 -49.15
CA LEU A 541 -15.33 -3.98 -47.75
C LEU A 541 -15.52 -2.71 -46.89
N ALA A 542 -14.64 -1.71 -47.05
CA ALA A 542 -14.74 -0.41 -46.38
C ALA A 542 -16.08 0.28 -46.68
N LYS A 543 -16.47 0.29 -47.96
CA LYS A 543 -17.76 0.82 -48.41
C LYS A 543 -18.95 0.06 -47.81
N ALA A 544 -18.90 -1.27 -47.77
CA ALA A 544 -19.95 -2.09 -47.18
C ALA A 544 -20.05 -1.92 -45.65
N TYR A 545 -18.92 -1.67 -44.99
CA TYR A 545 -18.84 -1.37 -43.57
C TYR A 545 -19.31 0.05 -43.23
N GLY A 546 -19.26 0.97 -44.21
CA GLY A 546 -19.71 2.35 -44.08
C GLY A 546 -18.61 3.30 -43.59
N VAL A 547 -17.34 2.99 -43.84
CA VAL A 547 -16.20 3.89 -43.59
C VAL A 547 -15.72 4.50 -44.91
N ASP A 548 -15.48 5.81 -44.88
CA ASP A 548 -14.99 6.56 -46.04
C ASP A 548 -13.46 6.53 -46.05
N VAL A 549 -12.90 5.55 -46.76
CA VAL A 549 -11.45 5.33 -46.86
C VAL A 549 -11.05 5.27 -48.33
N ASP A 550 -10.17 6.20 -48.74
CA ASP A 550 -9.50 6.12 -50.03
C ASP A 550 -8.35 5.12 -49.92
N VAL A 551 -8.65 3.85 -50.19
CA VAL A 551 -7.70 2.74 -50.11
C VAL A 551 -6.49 2.94 -51.03
N GLU A 552 -6.68 3.56 -52.20
CA GLU A 552 -5.55 3.85 -53.08
C GLU A 552 -4.64 4.93 -52.50
N ALA A 553 -5.20 5.97 -51.88
CA ALA A 553 -4.40 6.96 -51.17
C ALA A 553 -3.72 6.39 -49.93
N TYR A 554 -4.39 5.52 -49.17
CA TYR A 554 -3.85 4.87 -47.97
C TYR A 554 -2.52 4.15 -48.26
N PHE A 555 -2.48 3.40 -49.36
CA PHE A 555 -1.29 2.65 -49.78
C PHE A 555 -0.31 3.45 -50.66
N LYS A 556 -0.38 4.79 -50.70
CA LYS A 556 0.68 5.63 -51.28
C LYS A 556 1.85 5.84 -50.32
N ASP A 557 1.61 5.67 -49.03
CA ASP A 557 2.68 5.65 -48.04
C ASP A 557 3.61 4.44 -48.28
N LYS A 558 4.92 4.64 -48.13
CA LYS A 558 5.92 3.61 -48.47
C LYS A 558 5.84 2.41 -47.53
N ASP A 559 5.57 2.65 -46.25
CA ASP A 559 5.52 1.59 -45.25
C ASP A 559 4.20 0.83 -45.37
N ALA A 560 3.09 1.52 -45.60
CA ALA A 560 1.80 0.90 -45.90
C ALA A 560 1.85 0.06 -47.19
N ALA A 561 2.47 0.57 -48.26
CA ALA A 561 2.65 -0.16 -49.52
C ALA A 561 3.48 -1.43 -49.32
N LYS A 562 4.59 -1.32 -48.58
CA LYS A 562 5.43 -2.48 -48.23
C LYS A 562 4.65 -3.50 -47.40
N ALA A 563 3.90 -3.05 -46.39
CA ALA A 563 3.06 -3.92 -45.56
C ALA A 563 2.00 -4.65 -46.41
N LEU A 564 1.41 -3.99 -47.39
CA LEU A 564 0.49 -4.61 -48.35
C LEU A 564 1.19 -5.70 -49.17
N THR A 565 2.36 -5.41 -49.77
CA THR A 565 3.14 -6.39 -50.53
C THR A 565 3.48 -7.63 -49.69
N ASP A 566 3.96 -7.41 -48.46
CA ASP A 566 4.33 -8.47 -47.54
C ASP A 566 3.09 -9.32 -47.15
N LYS A 567 1.94 -8.67 -46.91
CA LYS A 567 0.69 -9.35 -46.58
C LYS A 567 0.10 -10.13 -47.77
N VAL A 568 0.18 -9.60 -48.99
CA VAL A 568 -0.21 -10.32 -50.22
C VAL A 568 0.61 -11.60 -50.38
N ALA A 569 1.92 -11.54 -50.09
CA ALA A 569 2.78 -12.72 -50.13
C ALA A 569 2.44 -13.74 -49.03
N GLU A 570 2.05 -13.28 -47.83
CA GLU A 570 1.57 -14.12 -46.74
C GLU A 570 0.26 -14.83 -47.08
N ILE A 571 -0.75 -14.09 -47.55
CA ILE A 571 -2.06 -14.65 -47.94
C ILE A 571 -1.89 -15.69 -49.05
N ASN A 572 -0.99 -15.46 -50.02
CA ASN A 572 -0.74 -16.42 -51.09
C ASN A 572 -0.10 -17.74 -50.63
N LYS A 573 0.50 -17.77 -49.44
CA LYS A 573 1.07 -18.99 -48.82
C LYS A 573 0.09 -19.69 -47.89
N ALA A 574 -1.05 -19.07 -47.55
CA ALA A 574 -2.04 -19.67 -46.67
C ALA A 574 -2.79 -20.81 -47.36
N ASP A 575 -3.12 -21.86 -46.60
CA ASP A 575 -3.90 -23.01 -47.08
C ASP A 575 -5.31 -22.61 -47.52
N ASP A 576 -5.91 -21.64 -46.83
CA ASP A 576 -7.18 -21.00 -47.19
C ASP A 576 -6.96 -19.51 -47.43
N LYS A 577 -6.70 -19.16 -48.70
CA LYS A 577 -6.44 -17.78 -49.13
C LYS A 577 -7.62 -16.85 -48.89
N ALA A 578 -8.86 -17.34 -49.06
CA ALA A 578 -10.06 -16.53 -48.87
C ALA A 578 -10.27 -16.21 -47.38
N ALA A 579 -10.04 -17.18 -46.49
CA ALA A 579 -10.07 -16.93 -45.05
C ALA A 579 -8.95 -15.98 -44.60
N ALA A 580 -7.72 -16.13 -45.11
CA ALA A 580 -6.61 -15.24 -44.81
C ALA A 580 -6.87 -13.80 -45.31
N LEU A 581 -7.42 -13.65 -46.51
CA LEU A 581 -7.84 -12.35 -47.04
C LEU A 581 -8.97 -11.71 -46.21
N ALA A 582 -9.95 -12.52 -45.78
CA ALA A 582 -11.03 -12.04 -44.91
C ALA A 582 -10.51 -11.56 -43.55
N ALA A 583 -9.57 -12.30 -42.94
CA ALA A 583 -8.94 -11.90 -41.70
C ALA A 583 -8.17 -10.58 -41.85
N TYR A 584 -7.42 -10.41 -42.94
CA TYR A 584 -6.74 -9.15 -43.24
C TYR A 584 -7.71 -8.00 -43.49
N GLY A 585 -8.84 -8.23 -44.18
CA GLY A 585 -9.88 -7.22 -44.36
C GLY A 585 -10.49 -6.74 -43.04
N VAL A 586 -10.72 -7.64 -42.10
CA VAL A 586 -11.22 -7.29 -40.76
C VAL A 586 -10.17 -6.52 -39.95
N ASP A 587 -8.89 -6.91 -40.04
CA ASP A 587 -7.76 -6.17 -39.43
C ASP A 587 -7.59 -4.78 -40.05
N PHE A 588 -7.76 -4.65 -41.36
CA PHE A 588 -7.78 -3.34 -42.01
C PHE A 588 -8.92 -2.47 -41.47
N LEU A 589 -10.15 -3.00 -41.37
CA LEU A 589 -11.29 -2.26 -40.81
C LEU A 589 -11.07 -1.86 -39.35
N SER A 590 -10.44 -2.70 -38.53
CA SER A 590 -10.15 -2.35 -37.12
C SER A 590 -9.21 -1.17 -37.01
N GLN A 591 -8.29 -0.97 -37.97
CA GLN A 591 -7.43 0.21 -38.03
C GLN A 591 -8.20 1.48 -38.45
N GLN A 592 -9.30 1.35 -39.20
CA GLN A 592 -10.10 2.49 -39.68
C GLN A 592 -11.23 2.89 -38.71
N ASP A 593 -11.75 1.96 -37.90
CA ASP A 593 -12.82 2.18 -36.91
C ASP A 593 -12.46 1.52 -35.57
N ALA A 594 -11.28 1.85 -35.05
CA ALA A 594 -10.76 1.27 -33.81
C ALA A 594 -11.76 1.37 -32.64
N ALA A 595 -12.46 2.50 -32.50
CA ALA A 595 -13.45 2.71 -31.44
C ALA A 595 -14.58 1.67 -31.45
N THR A 596 -15.11 1.31 -32.63
CA THR A 596 -16.15 0.26 -32.72
C THR A 596 -15.58 -1.11 -32.41
N PHE A 597 -14.38 -1.42 -32.92
CA PHE A 597 -13.75 -2.73 -32.68
C PHE A 597 -13.32 -2.92 -31.23
N ASP A 598 -12.76 -1.90 -30.59
CA ASP A 598 -12.43 -1.88 -29.17
C ASP A 598 -13.68 -2.12 -28.33
N LEU A 599 -14.78 -1.44 -28.66
CA LEU A 599 -16.05 -1.61 -27.96
C LEU A 599 -16.65 -3.00 -28.17
N ALA A 600 -16.56 -3.55 -29.37
CA ALA A 600 -17.00 -4.92 -29.67
C ALA A 600 -16.17 -5.98 -28.92
N GLY A 601 -14.92 -5.67 -28.60
CA GLY A 601 -14.04 -6.52 -27.79
C GLY A 601 -14.37 -6.53 -26.29
N LYS A 602 -15.19 -5.59 -25.79
CA LYS A 602 -15.54 -5.52 -24.38
C LYS A 602 -16.61 -6.54 -23.97
N ASP A 603 -16.52 -6.99 -22.72
CA ASP A 603 -17.59 -7.74 -22.07
C ASP A 603 -18.77 -6.84 -21.71
N LEU A 604 -19.96 -7.44 -21.66
CA LEU A 604 -21.15 -6.73 -21.20
C LEU A 604 -21.08 -6.54 -19.69
N TYR A 605 -21.46 -5.35 -19.22
CA TYR A 605 -21.63 -4.98 -17.82
C TYR A 605 -22.91 -5.60 -17.26
N LYS A 606 -22.94 -6.94 -17.18
CA LYS A 606 -24.08 -7.72 -16.66
C LYS A 606 -23.82 -8.32 -15.29
N THR A 607 -22.55 -8.65 -15.02
CA THR A 607 -22.13 -9.33 -13.79
C THR A 607 -20.85 -8.75 -13.25
N ALA A 608 -20.62 -8.93 -11.96
CA ALA A 608 -19.37 -8.60 -11.27
C ALA A 608 -18.92 -9.77 -10.39
N LYS A 609 -17.65 -9.81 -9.99
CA LYS A 609 -17.15 -10.77 -8.98
C LYS A 609 -17.40 -10.35 -7.55
N MET A 610 -17.53 -9.05 -7.29
CA MET A 610 -17.89 -8.49 -6.00
C MET A 610 -18.83 -7.29 -6.13
N VAL A 611 -19.56 -7.01 -5.04
CA VAL A 611 -20.19 -5.72 -4.81
C VAL A 611 -19.87 -5.24 -3.39
N SER A 612 -19.41 -3.99 -3.28
CA SER A 612 -19.22 -3.29 -2.02
C SER A 612 -20.36 -2.29 -1.81
N ILE A 613 -21.17 -2.50 -0.78
CA ILE A 613 -22.31 -1.65 -0.43
C ILE A 613 -21.97 -0.89 0.84
N VAL A 614 -21.69 0.41 0.71
CA VAL A 614 -21.31 1.29 1.82
C VAL A 614 -22.49 2.14 2.25
N THR A 615 -22.83 2.08 3.54
CA THR A 615 -23.83 2.97 4.16
C THR A 615 -23.11 3.98 5.06
N TYR A 616 -23.37 5.25 4.82
CA TYR A 616 -22.81 6.36 5.61
C TYR A 616 -23.77 6.75 6.74
N PRO A 617 -23.28 7.35 7.84
CA PRO A 617 -24.12 7.80 8.94
C PRO A 617 -25.27 8.69 8.45
N LYS A 618 -26.46 8.48 9.00
CA LYS A 618 -27.66 9.24 8.60
C LYS A 618 -27.50 10.76 8.71
N ASP A 619 -26.75 11.23 9.70
CA ASP A 619 -26.50 12.65 9.96
C ASP A 619 -25.20 13.16 9.33
N LEU A 620 -24.59 12.42 8.40
CA LEU A 620 -23.32 12.78 7.73
C LEU A 620 -23.33 14.22 7.21
N PHE A 621 -24.29 14.57 6.36
CA PHE A 621 -24.38 15.90 5.74
C PHE A 621 -24.78 17.01 6.73
N GLN A 622 -25.26 16.66 7.91
CA GLN A 622 -25.59 17.62 8.97
C GLN A 622 -24.39 17.90 9.88
N LYS A 623 -23.60 16.85 10.18
CA LYS A 623 -22.48 16.93 11.12
C LYS A 623 -21.15 17.31 10.46
N VAL A 624 -20.88 16.80 9.27
CA VAL A 624 -19.57 16.99 8.62
C VAL A 624 -19.54 18.31 7.88
N THR A 625 -18.48 19.08 8.12
CA THR A 625 -18.23 20.36 7.48
C THR A 625 -16.81 20.39 6.91
N TRP A 626 -16.66 21.15 5.83
CA TRP A 626 -15.39 21.63 5.31
C TRP A 626 -14.89 22.76 6.22
N GLN A 627 -13.58 22.96 6.25
CA GLN A 627 -12.91 23.92 7.13
C GLN A 627 -13.20 25.40 6.81
N ASP A 628 -13.84 25.69 5.68
CA ASP A 628 -14.40 27.00 5.34
C ASP A 628 -15.79 27.25 5.98
N GLY A 629 -16.36 26.24 6.64
CA GLY A 629 -17.68 26.22 7.25
C GLY A 629 -18.80 25.69 6.35
N SER A 630 -18.50 25.28 5.13
CA SER A 630 -19.48 24.67 4.21
C SER A 630 -19.83 23.25 4.67
N HIS A 631 -21.11 22.86 4.62
CA HIS A 631 -21.48 21.47 4.89
C HIS A 631 -21.04 20.53 3.77
N LEU A 632 -20.63 19.32 4.12
CA LEU A 632 -20.48 18.24 3.15
C LEU A 632 -21.84 17.98 2.47
N SER A 633 -21.83 17.77 1.15
CA SER A 633 -23.05 17.50 0.39
C SER A 633 -22.89 16.32 -0.57
N LEU A 634 -24.01 15.81 -1.10
CA LEU A 634 -23.98 14.76 -2.12
C LEU A 634 -23.26 15.22 -3.40
N GLY A 635 -23.22 16.53 -3.66
CA GLY A 635 -22.44 17.12 -4.74
C GLY A 635 -20.94 16.80 -4.63
N ASP A 636 -20.37 16.76 -3.42
CA ASP A 636 -18.96 16.44 -3.21
C ASP A 636 -18.65 14.99 -3.62
N PHE A 637 -19.53 14.04 -3.32
CA PHE A 637 -19.39 12.63 -3.71
C PHE A 637 -19.46 12.45 -5.23
N VAL A 638 -20.45 13.07 -5.88
CA VAL A 638 -20.63 12.94 -7.33
C VAL A 638 -19.52 13.67 -8.08
N TYR A 639 -19.04 14.80 -7.57
CA TYR A 639 -17.89 15.50 -8.15
C TYR A 639 -16.61 14.66 -8.08
N ASN A 640 -16.35 14.00 -6.93
CA ASN A 640 -15.24 13.06 -6.77
C ASN A 640 -15.34 11.87 -7.75
N MET A 641 -16.55 11.32 -7.95
CA MET A 641 -16.79 10.31 -8.98
C MET A 641 -16.45 10.86 -10.37
N ILE A 642 -16.91 12.06 -10.74
CA ILE A 642 -16.63 12.64 -12.06
C ILE A 642 -15.12 12.77 -12.28
N LEU A 643 -14.36 13.33 -11.34
CA LEU A 643 -12.91 13.53 -11.50
C LEU A 643 -12.13 12.22 -11.66
N THR A 644 -12.63 11.11 -11.10
CA THR A 644 -12.04 9.78 -11.28
C THR A 644 -12.01 9.38 -12.77
N PHE A 645 -12.99 9.81 -13.57
CA PHE A 645 -13.10 9.46 -14.98
C PHE A 645 -12.66 10.60 -15.90
N ASP A 646 -13.12 11.83 -15.65
CA ASP A 646 -13.06 12.94 -16.61
C ASP A 646 -11.62 13.25 -17.05
N ARG A 647 -10.66 13.29 -16.13
CA ARG A 647 -9.24 13.58 -16.43
C ARG A 647 -8.63 12.60 -17.43
N GLY A 648 -9.01 11.32 -17.39
CA GLY A 648 -8.48 10.30 -18.31
C GLY A 648 -9.20 10.24 -19.66
N LYS A 649 -10.25 11.04 -19.89
CA LYS A 649 -11.00 11.07 -21.17
C LYS A 649 -10.44 12.13 -22.11
N LYS A 650 -10.04 11.73 -23.31
CA LYS A 650 -9.48 12.65 -24.35
C LYS A 650 -10.40 13.82 -24.71
N ASP A 651 -11.72 13.63 -24.61
CA ASP A 651 -12.71 14.69 -24.87
C ASP A 651 -12.95 15.64 -23.68
N SER A 652 -12.31 15.40 -22.52
CA SER A 652 -12.41 16.28 -21.37
C SER A 652 -11.62 17.58 -21.58
N ALA A 653 -12.17 18.69 -21.10
CA ALA A 653 -11.48 19.97 -21.04
C ALA A 653 -10.25 19.93 -20.11
N ILE A 654 -10.24 19.03 -19.12
CA ILE A 654 -9.13 18.83 -18.18
C ILE A 654 -8.35 17.55 -18.47
N TYR A 655 -8.40 17.04 -19.72
CA TYR A 655 -7.70 15.81 -20.10
C TYR A 655 -6.22 15.85 -19.71
N ASP A 656 -5.76 14.78 -19.07
CA ASP A 656 -4.40 14.57 -18.67
C ASP A 656 -3.93 13.18 -19.12
N GLU A 657 -2.81 13.15 -19.83
CA GLU A 657 -2.27 11.92 -20.40
C GLU A 657 -1.80 10.96 -19.31
N SER A 658 -1.23 11.48 -18.21
CA SER A 658 -0.81 10.67 -17.05
C SER A 658 -2.00 10.02 -16.32
N ALA A 659 -3.19 10.63 -16.40
CA ALA A 659 -4.41 10.09 -15.80
C ALA A 659 -5.09 9.03 -16.68
N ALA A 660 -4.79 8.98 -17.98
CA ALA A 660 -5.42 8.07 -18.92
C ALA A 660 -5.08 6.61 -18.62
N ASP A 661 -3.82 6.31 -18.28
CA ASP A 661 -3.36 4.96 -17.97
C ASP A 661 -3.95 4.46 -16.65
N ASN A 662 -4.00 5.31 -15.62
CA ASN A 662 -4.64 5.01 -14.34
C ASN A 662 -6.14 4.72 -14.52
N LEU A 663 -6.84 5.51 -15.33
CA LEU A 663 -8.24 5.27 -15.65
C LEU A 663 -8.43 3.96 -16.43
N ALA A 664 -7.56 3.65 -17.39
CA ALA A 664 -7.63 2.40 -18.14
C ALA A 664 -7.44 1.19 -17.23
N ALA A 665 -6.51 1.26 -16.28
CA ALA A 665 -6.31 0.23 -15.26
C ALA A 665 -7.55 0.06 -14.38
N TYR A 666 -8.12 1.16 -13.87
CA TYR A 666 -9.36 1.14 -13.08
C TYR A 666 -10.56 0.53 -13.84
N LEU A 667 -10.76 0.94 -15.09
CA LEU A 667 -11.85 0.44 -15.94
C LEU A 667 -11.69 -1.03 -16.37
N SER A 668 -10.52 -1.64 -16.16
CA SER A 668 -10.29 -3.05 -16.48
C SER A 668 -11.07 -3.99 -15.55
N HIS A 669 -11.35 -3.56 -14.32
CA HIS A 669 -12.04 -4.34 -13.30
C HIS A 669 -13.36 -3.69 -12.84
N PHE A 670 -13.47 -2.36 -12.84
CA PHE A 670 -14.69 -1.65 -12.46
C PHE A 670 -15.90 -2.03 -13.32
N LYS A 671 -17.01 -2.41 -12.67
CA LYS A 671 -18.27 -2.80 -13.34
C LYS A 671 -19.42 -1.84 -13.13
N GLY A 672 -19.33 -0.92 -12.17
CA GLY A 672 -20.28 0.17 -12.04
C GLY A 672 -20.42 0.70 -10.63
N VAL A 673 -21.00 1.89 -10.50
CA VAL A 673 -21.38 2.50 -9.22
C VAL A 673 -22.84 2.92 -9.24
N LYS A 674 -23.54 2.75 -8.12
CA LYS A 674 -24.93 3.17 -7.96
C LYS A 674 -25.15 3.81 -6.60
N ILE A 675 -25.72 5.02 -6.60
CA ILE A 675 -26.31 5.60 -5.40
C ILE A 675 -27.64 4.88 -5.15
N VAL A 676 -27.68 4.01 -4.13
CA VAL A 676 -28.84 3.18 -3.77
C VAL A 676 -29.85 3.99 -2.96
N SER A 677 -29.36 4.82 -2.05
CA SER A 677 -30.16 5.71 -1.19
C SER A 677 -29.41 7.01 -0.96
N THR A 678 -30.13 8.10 -0.72
CA THR A 678 -29.56 9.42 -0.37
C THR A 678 -29.78 9.81 1.10
N ASP A 679 -30.66 9.11 1.83
CA ASP A 679 -30.90 9.30 3.28
C ASP A 679 -31.31 7.97 3.98
N PRO A 680 -30.40 7.33 4.75
CA PRO A 680 -28.97 7.59 4.77
C PRO A 680 -28.36 7.36 3.38
N LEU A 681 -27.23 8.00 3.10
CA LEU A 681 -26.50 7.76 1.86
C LEU A 681 -26.02 6.30 1.82
N THR A 682 -26.36 5.58 0.77
CA THR A 682 -25.89 4.23 0.51
C THR A 682 -25.41 4.14 -0.93
N ILE A 683 -24.18 3.66 -1.14
CA ILE A 683 -23.57 3.53 -2.47
C ILE A 683 -23.10 2.10 -2.66
N ALA A 684 -23.49 1.49 -3.78
CA ALA A 684 -23.03 0.17 -4.19
C ALA A 684 -22.01 0.31 -5.33
N THR A 685 -20.86 -0.34 -5.20
CA THR A 685 -19.80 -0.40 -6.21
C THR A 685 -19.58 -1.85 -6.64
N TYR A 686 -19.71 -2.12 -7.93
CA TYR A 686 -19.58 -3.44 -8.55
C TYR A 686 -18.21 -3.55 -9.21
N ASP A 687 -17.51 -4.65 -8.94
CA ASP A 687 -16.10 -4.77 -9.33
C ASP A 687 -15.69 -6.23 -9.58
N ASP A 688 -14.69 -6.44 -10.45
CA ASP A 688 -14.03 -7.73 -10.66
C ASP A 688 -12.67 -7.85 -9.93
N GLY A 689 -12.18 -6.75 -9.36
CA GLY A 689 -10.90 -6.61 -8.67
C GLY A 689 -10.99 -7.09 -7.22
N VAL A 690 -10.74 -8.39 -7.01
CA VAL A 690 -10.62 -8.98 -5.67
C VAL A 690 -9.15 -9.33 -5.42
N ALA A 691 -8.35 -8.32 -5.08
CA ALA A 691 -6.89 -8.42 -4.98
C ALA A 691 -6.37 -8.54 -3.54
N THR A 692 -7.25 -8.69 -2.54
CA THR A 692 -6.91 -8.84 -1.12
C THR A 692 -7.74 -9.95 -0.51
N LEU A 693 -7.20 -10.57 0.55
CA LEU A 693 -7.88 -11.61 1.31
C LEU A 693 -8.86 -11.05 2.33
N ASP A 694 -8.72 -9.80 2.76
CA ASP A 694 -9.54 -9.22 3.82
C ASP A 694 -10.70 -8.39 3.26
N ALA A 695 -11.93 -8.74 3.63
CA ALA A 695 -13.16 -8.07 3.20
C ALA A 695 -13.18 -6.58 3.56
N GLU A 696 -12.56 -6.21 4.68
CA GLU A 696 -12.37 -4.82 5.12
C GLU A 696 -11.64 -3.99 4.06
N ASN A 697 -10.63 -4.58 3.42
CA ASN A 697 -9.82 -3.92 2.41
C ASN A 697 -10.45 -4.00 1.00
N LEU A 698 -11.61 -4.67 0.86
CA LEU A 698 -12.45 -4.64 -0.35
C LEU A 698 -13.53 -3.56 -0.30
N VAL A 699 -13.61 -2.78 0.79
CA VAL A 699 -14.62 -1.72 0.91
C VAL A 699 -14.27 -0.54 -0.01
N THR A 700 -15.10 -0.32 -1.03
CA THR A 700 -14.97 0.83 -1.94
C THR A 700 -15.83 1.99 -1.44
N THR A 701 -15.19 2.98 -0.83
CA THR A 701 -15.84 4.23 -0.40
C THR A 701 -15.70 5.32 -1.45
N TRP A 702 -16.73 6.15 -1.56
CA TRP A 702 -16.77 7.35 -2.39
C TRP A 702 -16.73 8.63 -1.56
N PHE A 703 -16.42 8.51 -0.26
CA PHE A 703 -16.13 9.69 0.57
C PHE A 703 -15.06 10.54 -0.15
N PRO A 704 -15.25 11.86 -0.31
CA PRO A 704 -14.39 12.67 -1.17
C PRO A 704 -12.90 12.55 -0.79
N GLN A 705 -12.15 11.82 -1.62
CA GLN A 705 -10.79 11.32 -1.31
C GLN A 705 -9.73 12.43 -1.30
N HIS A 706 -10.00 13.50 -2.04
CA HIS A 706 -9.14 14.68 -2.14
C HIS A 706 -9.27 15.63 -0.94
N ALA A 707 -10.21 15.36 -0.04
CA ALA A 707 -10.51 16.16 1.15
C ALA A 707 -10.60 17.67 0.87
N GLN A 708 -11.05 18.02 -0.34
CA GLN A 708 -11.45 19.36 -0.72
C GLN A 708 -12.87 19.30 -1.23
N GLY A 709 -13.63 20.36 -0.95
CA GLY A 709 -14.97 20.53 -1.48
C GLY A 709 -15.03 20.65 -3.00
N TRP A 710 -16.19 20.32 -3.58
CA TRP A 710 -16.42 20.49 -5.03
C TRP A 710 -16.19 21.94 -5.48
N ASP A 711 -16.44 22.92 -4.61
CA ASP A 711 -16.26 24.35 -4.85
C ASP A 711 -14.78 24.72 -5.02
N VAL A 712 -13.90 24.15 -4.20
CA VAL A 712 -12.44 24.34 -4.30
C VAL A 712 -11.89 23.70 -5.56
N LEU A 713 -12.22 22.42 -5.79
CA LEU A 713 -11.68 21.66 -6.91
C LEU A 713 -12.20 22.19 -8.26
N SER A 714 -13.45 22.66 -8.32
CA SER A 714 -14.01 23.21 -9.57
C SER A 714 -13.35 24.51 -10.01
N VAL A 715 -12.91 25.36 -9.09
CA VAL A 715 -12.13 26.57 -9.39
C VAL A 715 -10.78 26.19 -10.03
N ALA A 716 -10.10 25.18 -9.48
CA ALA A 716 -8.86 24.68 -10.06
C ALA A 716 -9.08 23.99 -11.40
N ALA A 717 -10.14 23.17 -11.54
CA ALA A 717 -10.49 22.51 -12.79
C ALA A 717 -10.86 23.50 -13.90
N ALA A 718 -11.46 24.65 -13.57
CA ALA A 718 -11.69 25.71 -14.54
C ALA A 718 -10.37 26.34 -15.03
N ALA A 719 -9.43 26.59 -14.12
CA ALA A 719 -8.09 27.09 -14.48
C ALA A 719 -7.27 26.08 -15.31
N GLU A 720 -7.42 24.79 -14.99
CA GLU A 720 -6.86 23.66 -15.74
C GLU A 720 -7.41 23.61 -17.17
N ALA A 721 -8.74 23.72 -17.31
CA ALA A 721 -9.42 23.69 -18.60
C ALA A 721 -8.97 24.83 -19.53
N ASP A 722 -8.70 26.00 -18.95
CA ASP A 722 -8.18 27.18 -19.65
C ASP A 722 -6.64 27.15 -19.85
N GLY A 723 -5.98 26.07 -19.41
CA GLY A 723 -4.54 25.87 -19.53
C GLY A 723 -3.69 26.88 -18.73
N LYS A 724 -4.27 27.49 -17.69
CA LYS A 724 -3.55 28.41 -16.79
C LYS A 724 -2.81 27.68 -15.68
N LEU A 725 -3.38 26.55 -15.25
CA LEU A 725 -2.76 25.60 -14.35
C LEU A 725 -2.67 24.25 -15.04
N ALA A 726 -1.82 23.39 -14.51
CA ALA A 726 -1.74 21.97 -14.83
C ALA A 726 -1.86 21.17 -13.52
N PHE A 727 -2.68 20.13 -13.47
CA PHE A 727 -2.78 19.28 -12.29
C PHE A 727 -1.52 18.45 -12.12
N SER A 728 -1.06 17.74 -13.15
CA SER A 728 0.16 16.92 -13.09
C SER A 728 1.42 17.71 -13.45
N SER A 729 2.56 17.28 -12.91
CA SER A 729 3.89 17.80 -13.27
C SER A 729 4.20 17.57 -14.76
N ASP A 730 3.91 16.38 -15.30
CA ASP A 730 4.14 16.03 -16.71
C ASP A 730 3.41 16.99 -17.65
N LYS A 731 2.13 17.29 -17.36
CA LYS A 731 1.35 18.23 -18.15
C LYS A 731 1.85 19.67 -17.97
N ALA A 732 2.22 20.07 -16.74
CA ALA A 732 2.81 21.38 -16.46
C ALA A 732 4.06 21.62 -17.31
N ASP A 733 4.98 20.65 -17.34
CA ASP A 733 6.22 20.71 -18.10
C ASP A 733 5.99 20.71 -19.61
N LYS A 734 5.07 19.88 -20.10
CA LYS A 734 4.71 19.77 -21.51
C LYS A 734 4.02 21.04 -22.04
N LYS A 735 3.15 21.65 -21.23
CA LYS A 735 2.37 22.84 -21.60
C LYS A 735 3.03 24.15 -21.19
N LYS A 736 4.10 24.11 -20.40
CA LYS A 736 4.71 25.29 -19.76
C LYS A 736 3.68 26.08 -18.94
N ALA A 737 2.79 25.35 -18.27
CA ALA A 737 1.82 25.88 -17.33
C ALA A 737 2.37 25.77 -15.89
N GLU A 738 1.79 26.54 -14.98
CA GLU A 738 2.12 26.42 -13.55
C GLU A 738 1.56 25.09 -13.02
N TRP A 739 2.39 24.31 -12.33
CA TRP A 739 1.91 23.13 -11.61
C TRP A 739 1.06 23.60 -10.43
N THR A 740 -0.18 23.15 -10.40
CA THR A 740 -1.20 23.61 -9.45
C THR A 740 -0.70 23.49 -8.01
N SER A 741 -0.81 24.57 -7.24
CA SER A 741 -0.59 24.58 -5.79
C SER A 741 -1.74 25.29 -5.09
N PHE A 742 -2.29 24.66 -4.06
CA PHE A 742 -3.37 25.23 -3.25
C PHE A 742 -2.83 26.00 -2.04
N ILE A 743 -1.53 25.95 -1.76
CA ILE A 743 -0.91 26.57 -0.57
C ILE A 743 0.06 27.70 -0.86
N ALA A 744 0.60 27.79 -2.08
CA ALA A 744 1.68 28.72 -2.39
C ALA A 744 1.79 29.06 -3.88
N GLY A 745 2.70 29.97 -4.20
CA GLY A 745 3.12 30.26 -5.57
C GLY A 745 2.12 31.06 -6.41
N PRO A 746 2.42 31.24 -7.71
CA PRO A 746 1.56 31.93 -8.67
C PRO A 746 0.13 31.37 -8.76
N SER A 747 -0.02 30.07 -8.49
CA SER A 747 -1.30 29.35 -8.48
C SER A 747 -2.38 30.07 -7.65
N LEU A 748 -2.06 30.59 -6.46
CA LEU A 748 -3.04 31.21 -5.57
C LEU A 748 -3.76 32.40 -6.20
N LYS A 749 -3.04 33.22 -6.97
CA LYS A 749 -3.63 34.38 -7.66
C LYS A 749 -4.54 33.94 -8.81
N ILE A 750 -4.16 32.87 -9.52
CA ILE A 750 -4.97 32.31 -10.60
C ILE A 750 -6.27 31.74 -10.00
N LEU A 751 -6.18 30.91 -8.97
CA LEU A 751 -7.34 30.34 -8.26
C LEU A 751 -8.30 31.43 -7.76
N ALA A 752 -7.79 32.53 -7.19
CA ALA A 752 -8.63 33.65 -6.75
C ALA A 752 -9.42 34.30 -7.89
N GLN A 753 -8.85 34.40 -9.10
CA GLN A 753 -9.56 34.93 -10.27
C GLN A 753 -10.73 34.03 -10.67
N TYR A 754 -10.51 32.72 -10.77
CA TYR A 754 -11.57 31.76 -11.11
C TYR A 754 -12.62 31.63 -10.00
N LEU A 755 -12.23 31.79 -8.73
CA LEU A 755 -13.17 31.86 -7.61
C LEU A 755 -14.11 33.07 -7.75
N ASP A 756 -13.58 34.26 -8.04
CA ASP A 756 -14.40 35.46 -8.21
C ASP A 756 -15.37 35.33 -9.40
N GLU A 757 -14.93 34.70 -10.49
CA GLU A 757 -15.77 34.41 -11.65
C GLU A 757 -16.87 33.39 -11.32
N ALA A 758 -16.52 32.31 -10.63
CA ALA A 758 -17.47 31.28 -10.20
C ALA A 758 -18.51 31.83 -9.24
N ALA A 759 -18.08 32.64 -8.26
CA ALA A 759 -18.95 33.32 -7.30
C ALA A 759 -19.92 34.29 -7.99
N LYS A 760 -19.42 35.10 -8.94
CA LYS A 760 -20.23 36.07 -9.69
C LYS A 760 -21.34 35.38 -10.50
N ASN A 761 -21.02 34.22 -11.08
CA ASN A 761 -21.93 33.49 -11.95
C ASN A 761 -22.78 32.45 -11.21
N ASN A 762 -22.53 32.20 -9.92
CA ASN A 762 -23.05 31.07 -9.15
C ASN A 762 -22.84 29.74 -9.90
N THR A 763 -21.64 29.54 -10.42
CA THR A 763 -21.32 28.42 -11.31
C THR A 763 -21.56 27.08 -10.61
N ILE A 764 -22.36 26.21 -11.24
CA ILE A 764 -22.43 24.79 -10.89
C ILE A 764 -21.51 24.05 -11.89
N PRO A 765 -20.39 23.44 -11.45
CA PRO A 765 -19.51 22.70 -12.35
C PRO A 765 -20.25 21.49 -12.93
N TYR A 766 -19.85 21.01 -14.11
CA TYR A 766 -20.50 19.87 -14.79
C TYR A 766 -22.05 19.91 -14.75
N ALA A 767 -22.62 21.10 -15.01
CA ALA A 767 -24.03 21.40 -14.82
C ALA A 767 -25.03 20.40 -15.43
N PRO A 768 -24.76 19.74 -16.58
CA PRO A 768 -25.64 18.68 -17.10
C PRO A 768 -25.91 17.54 -16.11
N THR A 769 -24.97 17.26 -15.18
CA THR A 769 -25.07 16.24 -14.14
C THR A 769 -25.28 16.85 -12.75
N LEU A 770 -24.43 17.78 -12.34
CA LEU A 770 -24.38 18.21 -10.93
C LEU A 770 -25.51 19.14 -10.49
N LYS A 771 -26.30 19.72 -11.41
CA LYS A 771 -27.52 20.47 -11.05
C LYS A 771 -28.57 19.62 -10.33
N ASN A 772 -28.47 18.29 -10.41
CA ASN A 772 -29.35 17.36 -9.70
C ASN A 772 -28.92 17.17 -8.23
N TYR A 773 -27.71 17.59 -7.87
CA TYR A 773 -27.09 17.34 -6.56
C TYR A 773 -26.63 18.61 -5.84
N ILE A 774 -26.46 19.71 -6.58
CA ILE A 774 -26.00 21.01 -6.08
C ILE A 774 -27.06 22.06 -6.43
N THR A 775 -27.45 22.85 -5.44
CA THR A 775 -28.36 23.98 -5.66
C THR A 775 -27.59 25.27 -5.93
N THR A 776 -28.21 26.25 -6.60
CA THR A 776 -27.60 27.57 -6.82
C THR A 776 -27.32 28.29 -5.50
N ASP A 777 -28.17 28.12 -4.49
CA ASP A 777 -27.97 28.73 -3.16
C ASP A 777 -26.79 28.09 -2.40
N GLU A 778 -26.63 26.77 -2.50
CA GLU A 778 -25.43 26.08 -2.01
C GLU A 778 -24.18 26.65 -2.70
N ALA A 779 -24.18 26.71 -4.04
CA ALA A 779 -23.02 27.21 -4.79
C ALA A 779 -22.64 28.64 -4.39
N LYS A 780 -23.62 29.54 -4.29
CA LYS A 780 -23.40 30.91 -3.83
C LYS A 780 -22.79 30.96 -2.42
N THR A 781 -23.32 30.15 -1.50
CA THR A 781 -22.86 30.12 -0.11
C THR A 781 -21.43 29.58 -0.02
N ARG A 782 -21.15 28.48 -0.70
CA ARG A 782 -19.83 27.83 -0.70
C ARG A 782 -18.74 28.71 -1.28
N TYR A 783 -18.95 29.35 -2.44
CA TYR A 783 -17.96 30.28 -2.97
C TYR A 783 -17.71 31.49 -2.05
N ALA A 784 -18.75 31.99 -1.36
CA ALA A 784 -18.57 33.06 -0.38
C ALA A 784 -17.75 32.62 0.84
N ASN A 785 -17.96 31.38 1.31
CA ASN A 785 -17.17 30.77 2.37
C ASN A 785 -15.71 30.59 1.94
N LEU A 786 -15.47 30.08 0.73
CA LEU A 786 -14.14 29.91 0.17
C LEU A 786 -13.40 31.26 -0.01
N GLN A 787 -14.09 32.31 -0.45
CA GLN A 787 -13.52 33.67 -0.51
C GLN A 787 -13.10 34.18 0.87
N LYS A 788 -13.91 33.91 1.91
CA LYS A 788 -13.58 34.25 3.29
C LYS A 788 -12.38 33.46 3.78
N PHE A 789 -12.35 32.16 3.54
CA PHE A 789 -11.24 31.28 3.90
C PHE A 789 -9.92 31.76 3.27
N TYR A 790 -9.92 32.02 1.95
CA TYR A 790 -8.76 32.55 1.24
C TYR A 790 -8.29 33.90 1.82
N LYS A 791 -9.23 34.79 2.17
CA LYS A 791 -8.90 36.07 2.80
C LYS A 791 -8.26 35.91 4.19
N GLU A 792 -8.68 34.90 4.95
CA GLU A 792 -8.23 34.64 6.31
C GLU A 792 -6.85 33.95 6.35
N TYR A 793 -6.66 32.91 5.54
CA TYR A 793 -5.46 32.05 5.59
C TYR A 793 -4.51 32.24 4.40
N GLY A 794 -4.93 32.94 3.35
CA GLY A 794 -4.10 33.24 2.18
C GLY A 794 -3.91 32.07 1.22
N HIS A 795 -4.62 30.95 1.41
CA HIS A 795 -4.52 29.75 0.58
C HIS A 795 -5.88 29.10 0.31
N PHE A 796 -5.91 28.09 -0.57
CA PHE A 796 -7.10 27.35 -1.01
C PHE A 796 -7.17 25.92 -0.45
N TRP A 797 -6.24 25.52 0.42
CA TRP A 797 -6.27 24.22 1.08
C TRP A 797 -7.35 24.15 2.18
N VAL A 798 -8.57 23.75 1.81
CA VAL A 798 -9.75 23.61 2.67
C VAL A 798 -10.02 22.13 2.95
N GLY A 799 -9.49 21.64 4.06
CA GLY A 799 -9.69 20.27 4.51
C GLY A 799 -11.04 20.00 5.15
N ASN A 800 -11.19 18.81 5.74
CA ASN A 800 -12.28 18.43 6.65
C ASN A 800 -11.80 17.61 7.86
N GLY A 801 -10.47 17.51 8.04
CA GLY A 801 -9.82 16.78 9.13
C GLY A 801 -9.75 17.56 10.45
N PRO A 802 -9.11 16.97 11.47
CA PRO A 802 -9.09 17.48 12.84
C PRO A 802 -8.25 18.75 13.02
N PHE A 803 -7.40 19.10 12.04
CA PHE A 803 -6.64 20.34 12.02
C PHE A 803 -6.90 21.19 10.78
N ILE A 804 -6.96 22.50 10.96
CA ILE A 804 -6.92 23.50 9.89
C ILE A 804 -5.49 24.00 9.69
N LEU A 805 -5.04 24.11 8.44
CA LEU A 805 -3.79 24.77 8.08
C LEU A 805 -3.98 26.28 8.20
N THR A 806 -3.19 26.93 9.06
CA THR A 806 -3.38 28.37 9.37
C THR A 806 -2.21 29.25 8.95
N GLN A 807 -1.02 28.67 8.80
CA GLN A 807 0.17 29.37 8.30
C GLN A 807 1.01 28.41 7.45
N VAL A 808 1.54 28.94 6.36
CA VAL A 808 2.44 28.26 5.42
C VAL A 808 3.61 29.20 5.13
N ASP A 809 4.82 28.71 5.33
CA ASP A 809 6.04 29.37 4.88
C ASP A 809 6.90 28.36 4.12
N THR A 810 6.79 28.37 2.80
CA THR A 810 7.56 27.48 1.92
C THR A 810 9.03 27.85 1.83
N THR A 811 9.41 29.06 2.23
CA THR A 811 10.82 29.50 2.22
C THR A 811 11.56 28.95 3.43
N ASN A 812 10.96 29.06 4.62
CA ASN A 812 11.52 28.50 5.85
C ASN A 812 11.11 27.04 6.11
N LYS A 813 10.25 26.47 5.25
CA LYS A 813 9.69 25.12 5.36
C LYS A 813 8.99 24.89 6.71
N THR A 814 8.10 25.81 7.09
CA THR A 814 7.31 25.71 8.33
C THR A 814 5.81 25.79 8.06
N ALA A 815 5.02 25.10 8.88
CA ALA A 815 3.56 25.16 8.86
C ALA A 815 2.99 25.28 10.28
N VAL A 816 1.79 25.87 10.41
CA VAL A 816 1.04 25.87 11.68
C VAL A 816 -0.33 25.28 11.45
N LEU A 817 -0.60 24.18 12.15
CA LEU A 817 -1.89 23.51 12.20
C LEU A 817 -2.61 23.89 13.49
N LYS A 818 -3.91 24.21 13.42
CA LYS A 818 -4.73 24.46 14.61
C LYS A 818 -5.91 23.52 14.66
N ARG A 819 -6.34 23.16 15.86
CA ARG A 819 -7.50 22.29 16.05
C ARG A 819 -8.72 22.86 15.35
N TYR A 820 -9.37 22.06 14.52
CA TYR A 820 -10.64 22.41 13.92
C TYR A 820 -11.77 22.16 14.93
N ALA A 821 -12.26 23.23 15.55
CA ALA A 821 -13.18 23.14 16.68
C ALA A 821 -14.56 22.54 16.31
N ASP A 822 -14.95 22.65 15.05
CA ASP A 822 -16.22 22.13 14.52
C ASP A 822 -16.09 20.71 13.95
N PHE A 823 -14.93 20.06 14.12
CA PHE A 823 -14.78 18.64 13.79
C PHE A 823 -15.80 17.80 14.58
N PRO A 824 -16.52 16.85 13.95
CA PRO A 824 -17.73 16.27 14.54
C PRO A 824 -17.47 15.23 15.63
N ASP A 825 -16.29 14.60 15.65
CA ASP A 825 -16.03 13.47 16.53
C ASP A 825 -15.31 13.86 17.82
N ASP A 826 -15.59 13.08 18.87
CA ASP A 826 -14.87 13.12 20.14
C ASP A 826 -13.39 12.79 19.92
N SER A 827 -12.49 13.58 20.52
CA SER A 827 -11.04 13.36 20.43
C SER A 827 -10.63 11.93 20.83
N ALA A 828 -11.39 11.27 21.71
CA ALA A 828 -11.09 9.93 22.19
C ALA A 828 -11.47 8.79 21.23
N LYS A 829 -12.17 9.04 20.12
CA LYS A 829 -12.65 8.01 19.17
C LYS A 829 -11.56 6.99 18.79
N TRP A 830 -10.35 7.48 18.50
CA TRP A 830 -9.22 6.66 18.04
C TRP A 830 -8.21 6.29 19.13
N SER A 831 -8.59 6.41 20.41
CA SER A 831 -7.71 6.08 21.55
C SER A 831 -7.29 4.61 21.60
N ILE A 832 -8.00 3.73 20.90
CA ILE A 832 -7.62 2.31 20.73
C ILE A 832 -6.20 2.16 20.16
N PHE A 833 -5.71 3.16 19.42
CA PHE A 833 -4.37 3.14 18.85
C PHE A 833 -3.29 3.74 19.75
N GLY A 834 -3.57 4.00 21.04
CA GLY A 834 -2.60 4.62 21.94
C GLY A 834 -1.28 3.85 22.12
N ALA A 835 -1.26 2.53 21.92
CA ALA A 835 -0.03 1.73 21.83
C ALA A 835 -0.30 0.41 21.07
N PRO A 836 0.63 -0.06 20.23
CA PRO A 836 0.50 -1.36 19.57
C PRO A 836 0.65 -2.48 20.59
N MET A 837 -0.29 -3.44 20.59
CA MET A 837 -0.24 -4.62 21.46
C MET A 837 0.74 -5.68 20.96
N LEU A 838 2.02 -5.34 20.83
CA LEU A 838 3.09 -6.27 20.44
C LEU A 838 3.30 -7.31 21.54
N ALA A 839 3.11 -8.59 21.22
CA ALA A 839 3.26 -9.69 22.16
C ALA A 839 4.75 -9.96 22.47
N THR A 840 5.10 -10.08 23.75
CA THR A 840 6.37 -10.63 24.21
C THR A 840 6.16 -12.09 24.55
N VAL A 841 6.99 -12.98 24.01
CA VAL A 841 6.94 -14.42 24.27
C VAL A 841 8.18 -14.83 25.05
N GLU A 842 8.01 -15.61 26.11
CA GLU A 842 9.08 -16.28 26.84
C GLU A 842 8.81 -17.78 26.85
N ILE A 843 9.86 -18.60 26.79
CA ILE A 843 9.76 -20.06 26.79
C ILE A 843 10.53 -20.60 27.98
N ASP A 844 9.92 -21.49 28.74
CA ASP A 844 10.55 -22.26 29.83
C ASP A 844 10.37 -23.76 29.60
N GLY A 845 11.37 -24.56 29.99
CA GLY A 845 11.32 -26.01 29.82
C GLY A 845 12.68 -26.66 29.98
N ASP A 846 12.70 -27.99 29.86
CA ASP A 846 13.93 -28.76 30.01
C ASP A 846 14.86 -28.53 28.81
N ALA A 847 16.10 -28.11 29.08
CA ALA A 847 17.14 -27.95 28.07
C ALA A 847 17.64 -29.28 27.46
N GLN A 848 17.13 -30.41 27.96
CA GLN A 848 17.48 -31.75 27.51
C GLN A 848 16.22 -32.58 27.30
N VAL A 849 16.06 -33.12 26.10
CA VAL A 849 14.95 -34.01 25.72
C VAL A 849 15.51 -35.39 25.41
N VAL A 850 14.91 -36.44 25.98
CA VAL A 850 15.28 -37.83 25.70
C VAL A 850 14.49 -38.33 24.51
N GLN A 851 15.17 -38.88 23.50
CA GLN A 851 14.50 -39.48 22.33
C GLN A 851 13.45 -40.51 22.75
N GLY A 852 12.27 -40.44 22.16
CA GLY A 852 11.19 -41.39 22.44
C GLY A 852 10.41 -41.12 23.73
N LYS A 853 10.73 -40.04 24.46
CA LYS A 853 9.96 -39.55 25.61
C LYS A 853 9.19 -38.28 25.26
N ASP A 854 8.05 -38.10 25.92
CA ASP A 854 7.29 -36.86 25.82
C ASP A 854 8.15 -35.70 26.35
N ALA A 855 8.13 -34.58 25.62
CA ALA A 855 8.75 -33.33 26.04
C ALA A 855 7.66 -32.28 26.28
N SER A 856 7.85 -31.46 27.31
CA SER A 856 6.95 -30.36 27.65
C SER A 856 7.71 -29.07 27.84
N PHE A 857 7.15 -27.99 27.32
CA PHE A 857 7.62 -26.62 27.51
C PHE A 857 6.42 -25.74 27.83
N ASP A 858 6.65 -24.65 28.55
CA ASP A 858 5.67 -23.61 28.80
C ASP A 858 6.07 -22.34 28.03
N ALA A 859 5.10 -21.68 27.43
CA ALA A 859 5.24 -20.40 26.78
C ALA A 859 4.40 -19.35 27.49
N TYR A 860 5.01 -18.22 27.83
CA TYR A 860 4.35 -17.07 28.45
C TYR A 860 4.21 -15.96 27.41
N VAL A 861 2.99 -15.55 27.14
CA VAL A 861 2.67 -14.48 26.18
C VAL A 861 2.14 -13.28 26.94
N THR A 862 2.84 -12.15 26.84
CA THR A 862 2.56 -10.94 27.62
C THR A 862 2.55 -9.67 26.79
N PHE A 863 1.89 -8.62 27.31
CA PHE A 863 1.98 -7.25 26.80
C PHE A 863 2.13 -6.30 28.00
N LYS A 864 3.17 -5.45 27.98
CA LYS A 864 3.53 -4.55 29.11
C LYS A 864 3.54 -5.30 30.46
N ASP A 865 4.23 -6.44 30.49
CA ASP A 865 4.42 -7.32 31.66
C ASP A 865 3.11 -7.90 32.26
N LYS A 866 2.01 -7.87 31.51
CA LYS A 866 0.73 -8.49 31.87
C LYS A 866 0.37 -9.62 30.91
N PRO A 867 -0.38 -10.64 31.35
CA PRO A 867 -0.90 -11.67 30.44
C PRO A 867 -1.57 -11.06 29.22
N TYR A 868 -1.21 -11.56 28.04
CA TYR A 868 -1.82 -11.12 26.79
C TYR A 868 -3.26 -11.62 26.71
N PRO A 869 -4.26 -10.78 26.39
CA PRO A 869 -5.65 -11.20 26.28
C PRO A 869 -5.84 -12.29 25.22
N SER A 870 -6.30 -13.47 25.63
CA SER A 870 -6.40 -14.65 24.78
C SER A 870 -7.44 -14.49 23.67
N ASP A 871 -8.47 -13.66 23.86
CA ASP A 871 -9.47 -13.31 22.85
C ASP A 871 -8.89 -12.47 21.70
N GLN A 872 -7.84 -11.70 21.99
CA GLN A 872 -7.06 -10.92 21.02
C GLN A 872 -5.97 -11.75 20.31
N LEU A 873 -5.75 -13.01 20.70
CA LEU A 873 -4.86 -13.93 19.98
C LEU A 873 -5.66 -14.75 18.97
N GLU A 874 -5.09 -14.96 17.79
CA GLU A 874 -5.59 -15.92 16.81
C GLU A 874 -5.13 -17.33 17.20
N LYS A 875 -3.83 -17.50 17.46
CA LYS A 875 -3.22 -18.76 17.89
C LYS A 875 -1.85 -18.55 18.53
N VAL A 876 -1.40 -19.54 19.30
CA VAL A 876 -0.02 -19.69 19.74
C VAL A 876 0.49 -21.03 19.22
N GLU A 877 1.46 -21.00 18.31
CA GLU A 877 2.02 -22.19 17.68
C GLU A 877 3.49 -22.37 18.02
N TYR A 878 3.94 -23.62 17.94
CA TYR A 878 5.34 -23.99 18.11
C TYR A 878 5.87 -24.70 16.87
N LEU A 879 7.16 -24.51 16.62
CA LEU A 879 7.92 -25.09 15.52
C LEU A 879 9.22 -25.64 16.11
N VAL A 880 9.66 -26.82 15.65
CA VAL A 880 10.96 -27.38 16.04
C VAL A 880 11.83 -27.49 14.80
N PHE A 881 13.05 -26.98 14.87
CA PHE A 881 14.02 -27.01 13.79
C PHE A 881 15.29 -27.76 14.19
N ASP A 882 15.92 -28.42 13.21
CA ASP A 882 17.27 -28.96 13.35
C ASP A 882 18.36 -27.89 13.17
N GLU A 883 19.64 -28.30 13.34
CA GLU A 883 20.81 -27.43 13.15
C GLU A 883 20.98 -26.90 11.72
N ASN A 884 20.33 -27.55 10.75
CA ASN A 884 20.32 -27.16 9.35
C ASN A 884 19.10 -26.28 9.00
N GLY A 885 18.23 -25.96 9.96
CA GLY A 885 17.02 -25.17 9.75
C GLY A 885 15.85 -25.94 9.13
N ASN A 886 15.93 -27.27 9.03
CA ASN A 886 14.79 -28.08 8.57
C ASN A 886 13.76 -28.17 9.69
N MET A 887 12.49 -27.92 9.36
CA MET A 887 11.39 -28.07 10.31
C MET A 887 11.10 -29.55 10.56
N LEU A 888 11.23 -29.97 11.82
CA LEU A 888 10.97 -31.33 12.27
C LEU A 888 9.51 -31.54 12.68
N THR A 889 8.89 -30.53 13.29
CA THR A 889 7.46 -30.59 13.66
C THR A 889 6.87 -29.18 13.85
N ARG A 890 5.54 -29.09 13.75
CA ARG A 890 4.73 -27.90 14.01
C ARG A 890 3.48 -28.31 14.79
N GLY A 891 3.05 -27.51 15.76
CA GLY A 891 1.81 -27.73 16.48
C GLY A 891 1.31 -26.48 17.19
N GLU A 892 0.13 -26.55 17.78
CA GLU A 892 -0.43 -25.46 18.58
C GLU A 892 -0.18 -25.71 20.08
N ALA A 893 0.19 -24.64 20.79
CA ALA A 893 0.32 -24.65 22.23
C ALA A 893 -1.07 -24.51 22.86
N LYS A 894 -1.34 -25.28 23.92
CA LYS A 894 -2.65 -25.28 24.59
C LYS A 894 -2.63 -24.26 25.73
N MET A 895 -3.56 -23.32 25.72
CA MET A 895 -3.71 -22.39 26.84
C MET A 895 -4.06 -23.16 28.13
N THR A 896 -3.27 -22.95 29.17
CA THR A 896 -3.50 -23.53 30.50
C THR A 896 -4.09 -22.49 31.44
N GLU A 897 -3.58 -21.27 31.38
CA GLU A 897 -4.05 -20.07 32.08
C GLU A 897 -3.90 -18.85 31.16
N GLU A 898 -4.53 -17.73 31.50
CA GLU A 898 -4.44 -16.51 30.67
C GLU A 898 -2.95 -16.11 30.48
N GLY A 899 -2.53 -15.95 29.23
CA GLY A 899 -1.14 -15.65 28.88
C GLY A 899 -0.15 -16.82 29.07
N THR A 900 -0.59 -18.03 29.44
CA THR A 900 0.29 -19.20 29.61
C THR A 900 -0.17 -20.36 28.75
N TYR A 901 0.76 -20.94 27.98
CA TYR A 901 0.49 -21.96 26.99
C TYR A 901 1.45 -23.14 27.17
N GLN A 902 0.91 -24.35 27.21
CA GLN A 902 1.70 -25.57 27.29
C GLN A 902 1.95 -26.15 25.90
N ILE A 903 3.21 -26.46 25.63
CA ILE A 903 3.68 -27.15 24.45
C ILE A 903 3.98 -28.59 24.84
N SER A 904 3.33 -29.55 24.19
CA SER A 904 3.58 -30.97 24.40
C SER A 904 4.01 -31.62 23.10
N ILE A 905 5.21 -32.17 23.07
CA ILE A 905 5.76 -32.93 21.94
C ILE A 905 5.78 -34.40 22.35
N PRO A 906 4.90 -35.24 21.77
CA PRO A 906 4.81 -36.62 22.20
C PRO A 906 6.03 -37.45 21.78
N GLY A 907 6.29 -38.53 22.52
CA GLY A 907 7.48 -39.37 22.36
C GLY A 907 7.64 -40.00 20.97
N ASP A 908 6.54 -40.25 20.25
CA ASP A 908 6.59 -40.73 18.87
C ASP A 908 7.14 -39.68 17.89
N VAL A 909 6.94 -38.39 18.18
CA VAL A 909 7.55 -37.28 17.45
C VAL A 909 9.02 -37.12 17.86
N THR A 910 9.32 -37.07 19.16
CA THR A 910 10.72 -36.92 19.63
C THR A 910 11.60 -38.10 19.25
N SER A 911 11.03 -39.30 19.03
CA SER A 911 11.76 -40.46 18.52
C SER A 911 12.35 -40.26 17.12
N LYS A 912 11.83 -39.31 16.34
CA LYS A 912 12.29 -38.98 15.00
C LYS A 912 13.37 -37.90 14.99
N PHE A 913 13.60 -37.23 16.13
CA PHE A 913 14.63 -36.21 16.24
C PHE A 913 16.01 -36.85 16.22
N THR A 914 16.96 -36.26 15.50
CA THR A 914 18.36 -36.64 15.59
C THR A 914 18.97 -36.14 16.90
N ALA A 915 19.92 -36.89 17.46
CA ALA A 915 20.65 -36.44 18.64
C ALA A 915 21.49 -35.21 18.26
N GLY A 916 21.41 -34.15 19.07
CA GLY A 916 22.02 -32.86 18.73
C GLY A 916 21.23 -31.68 19.28
N SER A 917 21.68 -30.47 18.93
CA SER A 917 21.00 -29.23 19.30
C SER A 917 19.82 -28.99 18.37
N LEU A 918 18.63 -28.81 18.95
CA LEU A 918 17.43 -28.40 18.25
C LEU A 918 16.96 -27.04 18.78
N LYS A 919 16.15 -26.37 17.97
CA LYS A 919 15.54 -25.09 18.33
C LYS A 919 14.03 -25.21 18.35
N LEU A 920 13.43 -24.95 19.51
CA LEU A 920 12.01 -24.69 19.66
C LEU A 920 11.75 -23.22 19.40
N GLN A 921 10.85 -22.89 18.48
CA GLN A 921 10.36 -21.54 18.25
C GLN A 921 8.88 -21.47 18.59
N VAL A 922 8.46 -20.45 19.31
CA VAL A 922 7.05 -20.18 19.63
C VAL A 922 6.64 -18.88 18.96
N VAL A 923 5.50 -18.91 18.29
CA VAL A 923 4.92 -17.80 17.53
C VAL A 923 3.51 -17.53 18.06
N ALA A 924 3.29 -16.34 18.61
CA ALA A 924 1.99 -15.84 19.05
C ALA A 924 1.43 -14.88 17.99
N VAL A 925 0.34 -15.28 17.33
CA VAL A 925 -0.32 -14.49 16.28
C VAL A 925 -1.48 -13.71 16.91
N SER A 926 -1.51 -12.39 16.71
CA SER A 926 -2.49 -11.48 17.30
C SER A 926 -3.50 -11.00 16.26
N LYS A 927 -4.73 -10.75 16.70
CA LYS A 927 -5.77 -10.04 15.94
C LYS A 927 -5.65 -8.52 16.10
N ALA A 928 -4.95 -8.07 17.15
CA ALA A 928 -4.78 -6.65 17.48
C ALA A 928 -3.59 -5.99 16.77
N VAL A 929 -2.60 -6.80 16.34
CA VAL A 929 -1.41 -6.36 15.60
C VAL A 929 -0.99 -7.45 14.61
N ALA A 930 -0.54 -7.09 13.41
CA ALA A 930 -0.10 -8.06 12.40
C ALA A 930 1.27 -8.69 12.70
N VAL A 931 2.08 -8.02 13.55
CA VAL A 931 3.42 -8.48 13.92
C VAL A 931 3.30 -9.56 15.01
N PRO A 932 3.73 -10.80 14.75
CA PRO A 932 3.64 -11.88 15.72
C PRO A 932 4.69 -11.70 16.83
N GLY A 933 4.35 -12.16 18.03
CA GLY A 933 5.34 -12.35 19.09
C GLY A 933 6.12 -13.63 18.83
N VAL A 934 7.46 -13.57 18.84
CA VAL A 934 8.31 -14.73 18.55
C VAL A 934 9.38 -14.91 19.61
N ALA A 935 9.56 -16.14 20.08
CA ALA A 935 10.68 -16.52 20.93
C ALA A 935 11.31 -17.83 20.46
N SER A 936 12.57 -18.06 20.85
CA SER A 936 13.27 -19.31 20.58
C SER A 936 13.94 -19.85 21.83
N PHE A 937 13.97 -21.18 21.96
CA PHE A 937 14.57 -21.91 23.04
C PHE A 937 15.38 -23.08 22.46
N ASP A 938 16.69 -23.09 22.70
CA ASP A 938 17.55 -24.18 22.27
C ASP A 938 17.52 -25.31 23.31
N PHE A 939 17.38 -26.54 22.85
CA PHE A 939 17.42 -27.75 23.69
C PHE A 939 18.23 -28.85 23.00
N VAL A 940 18.77 -29.76 23.78
CA VAL A 940 19.59 -30.87 23.28
C VAL A 940 18.81 -32.17 23.35
N VAL A 941 18.74 -32.88 22.22
CA VAL A 941 18.19 -34.22 22.16
C VAL A 941 19.29 -35.24 22.48
N VAL A 942 19.05 -36.07 23.49
CA VAL A 942 19.95 -37.18 23.87
C VAL A 942 19.34 -38.53 23.53
N ALA A 943 20.21 -39.50 23.25
CA ALA A 943 19.80 -40.88 23.05
C ALA A 943 19.13 -41.46 24.33
N PRO A 944 18.25 -42.47 24.18
CA PRO A 944 17.47 -43.05 25.28
C PRO A 944 18.27 -43.66 26.43
#